data_AF-A0A6A2FTC5-F1
#
_entry.id   AF-A0A6A2FTC5-F1
#
_cell.length_a   1.000
_cell.length_b   1.000
_cell.length_c   1.000
_cell.angle_alpha   90.00
_cell.angle_beta   90.00
_cell.angle_gamma   90.00
#
_symmetry.space_group_name_H-M   'P 1'
#
loop_
_entity.id
_entity.type
_entity.pdbx_description
1 polymer ?
#
loop_
_entity_poly.entity_id
_entity_poly.type
_entity_poly.pdbx_seq_one_letter_code
_entity_poly.pdbx_strand_id
1 'polypeptide(L)'
;MHFFIDHTNLPNQTTSDMKFGPDPSNPTNKFNISTQFKLTKETKAFACQSGTMVVQQNALYPNLVNLIIKPSKPTTVNGVNVRYYIYRGIKFDNFFTKSGTTVSITAENANTNSEFMTYYWKIKKAVMAKIPAIKSSPLDIGYGNKNLPTNDPNYLSDQTYIRDIFNGKIKAKSFTVKEGMWIGNFNSSSQISFEIEVESEISYPGQLFTYQSWAVLWNATGLTNFALKRKKEEVYINIDPAAFFGMHTDVGVKAHGVTNPLKGATLYTTLISKFSNKNRVYLDIKSERGMSYNFYNNYKIGTNDPENIVLNQANGLTAVQLNNLAVHYGSNGWPIYYFDTATHQANTSKNKISFRLRIGGNTIPVVFIQNNKYSSSNANNRKCFFKNITETSQTEWTQNITLYYPDDGSTNHLNMATHLTVYYYVGQAVTSGTSRLLNKKYYDSAFCSIDMEGLGDTTIKNGHVENVSPVYIKEPLQTDGTGNFSFASQSGAYWDPNKVLFYSKVLEKRTEDSSGKTYLNTHLRRMNIGNSQFYSDLWNDFYIVCKQYPTATGTLKIPGLNSYHKALVKKEKEDLILLGLTTSELQQIKNTTTGLSSFHPRHIFLERDHTYPLVDTSADHRRYYKYTVKVQGVNDSGVPTMVTPTANIKVYSRDNQFFTSSAFAADQSVSAGANRIEFRIFRDGNIFINDNIDLSLVRKKTITDLQEVGDEPVYTLANDSSIPGDTSAAQTITYIYYNRDTPFLLPVLQPQANQCSLDIVMEDRKEFVSPSSGMTQAEKNAATATDFSNLGYTNHLRDYSDFNDNNVWIKNAYKDNTTGNVMTRGKIPGSSAGNRKYKKINKKIFMVHVDSDIVNASVHINNRFVYEATVRFFASPDLFAVFLGALIKVSIDVITPNTALNNHNVICEGFAFPDATSHPSQYHVNGDAFDIHYFQQEDGNETDDINFIKALYKFGGGLFRIGPSLLTTNLKTQLNAAGMRYGAKAGPNYDYINGGELHDDHLHTERIKIKVTV
;
A
#
# COMPACT_ATOMS: atom_id res chain seq x y z
N MET A 1 -5.95 -11.39 25.25
CA MET A 1 -7.34 -11.84 25.12
C MET A 1 -7.64 -12.93 26.15
N HIS A 2 -8.89 -13.01 26.58
CA HIS A 2 -9.40 -13.98 27.55
C HIS A 2 -10.44 -14.92 26.91
N PHE A 3 -10.58 -16.14 27.42
CA PHE A 3 -11.60 -17.08 27.03
C PHE A 3 -12.98 -16.65 27.55
N PHE A 4 -14.05 -16.95 26.81
CA PHE A 4 -15.36 -16.33 27.03
C PHE A 4 -16.12 -16.84 28.27
N ILE A 5 -15.70 -17.96 28.84
CA ILE A 5 -16.41 -18.67 29.92
C ILE A 5 -15.40 -19.32 30.89
N ASP A 6 -15.83 -19.64 32.11
CA ASP A 6 -15.10 -20.54 32.99
C ASP A 6 -14.98 -21.94 32.37
N HIS A 7 -13.82 -22.19 31.76
CA HIS A 7 -13.51 -23.40 31.01
C HIS A 7 -13.62 -24.70 31.82
N THR A 8 -13.50 -24.63 33.14
CA THR A 8 -13.61 -25.82 34.02
C THR A 8 -15.03 -26.38 34.06
N ASN A 9 -16.03 -25.54 33.78
CA ASN A 9 -17.45 -25.89 33.78
C ASN A 9 -18.03 -25.97 32.36
N LEU A 10 -17.23 -25.72 31.32
CA LEU A 10 -17.62 -25.88 29.93
C LEU A 10 -17.50 -27.37 29.54
N PRO A 11 -18.62 -28.08 29.29
CA PRO A 11 -18.56 -29.45 28.81
C PRO A 11 -18.05 -29.52 27.37
N ASN A 12 -17.69 -30.72 26.93
CA ASN A 12 -17.47 -30.95 25.51
C ASN A 12 -18.80 -30.80 24.78
N GLN A 13 -18.79 -30.09 23.65
CA GLN A 13 -19.94 -29.93 22.78
C GLN A 13 -20.45 -31.30 22.29
N THR A 14 -21.76 -31.55 22.42
CA THR A 14 -22.39 -32.82 22.01
C THR A 14 -22.96 -32.74 20.59
N THR A 15 -23.48 -33.84 20.05
CA THR A 15 -24.12 -33.86 18.72
C THR A 15 -25.46 -33.12 18.68
N SER A 16 -26.14 -32.94 19.83
CA SER A 16 -27.35 -32.12 19.94
C SER A 16 -27.04 -30.63 20.03
N ASP A 17 -25.78 -30.25 20.28
CA ASP A 17 -25.35 -28.86 20.29
C ASP A 17 -25.07 -28.37 18.86
N MET A 18 -25.44 -27.12 18.57
CA MET A 18 -25.16 -26.52 17.27
C MET A 18 -23.69 -26.08 17.18
N LYS A 19 -22.96 -26.68 16.23
CA LYS A 19 -21.60 -26.27 15.86
C LYS A 19 -21.64 -25.26 14.70
N PHE A 20 -20.59 -24.44 14.62
CA PHE A 20 -20.40 -23.52 13.49
C PHE A 20 -20.27 -24.29 12.16
N GLY A 21 -20.92 -23.79 11.11
CA GLY A 21 -20.88 -24.35 9.75
C GLY A 21 -22.22 -24.87 9.22
N PRO A 22 -22.20 -25.70 8.17
CA PRO A 22 -23.41 -26.21 7.52
C PRO A 22 -24.36 -26.89 8.49
N ASP A 23 -25.64 -26.51 8.43
CA ASP A 23 -26.69 -27.14 9.21
C ASP A 23 -26.97 -28.56 8.68
N PRO A 24 -26.91 -29.61 9.52
CA PRO A 24 -27.09 -30.98 9.05
C PRO A 24 -28.43 -31.25 8.35
N SER A 25 -29.49 -30.50 8.66
CA SER A 25 -30.82 -30.68 8.05
C SER A 25 -30.93 -30.08 6.65
N ASN A 26 -30.10 -29.07 6.33
CA ASN A 26 -30.03 -28.45 5.01
C ASN A 26 -28.64 -27.85 4.82
N PRO A 27 -27.63 -28.69 4.60
CA PRO A 27 -26.24 -28.26 4.66
C PRO A 27 -25.88 -27.30 3.53
N THR A 28 -26.68 -27.23 2.45
CA THR A 28 -26.44 -26.40 1.27
C THR A 28 -26.98 -24.98 1.36
N ASN A 29 -27.98 -24.71 2.20
CA ASN A 29 -28.64 -23.40 2.28
C ASN A 29 -28.84 -22.87 3.70
N LYS A 30 -28.55 -23.67 4.73
CA LYS A 30 -28.65 -23.27 6.13
C LYS A 30 -27.27 -23.39 6.79
N PHE A 31 -26.81 -22.32 7.41
CA PHE A 31 -25.49 -22.26 8.06
C PHE A 31 -25.63 -21.73 9.48
N ASN A 32 -25.10 -22.49 10.44
CA ASN A 32 -24.99 -22.10 11.83
C ASN A 32 -23.75 -21.22 12.00
N ILE A 33 -23.94 -20.01 12.49
CA ILE A 33 -22.86 -19.03 12.67
C ILE A 33 -22.55 -18.79 14.15
N SER A 34 -23.34 -19.45 15.00
CA SER A 34 -23.22 -19.46 16.44
C SER A 34 -22.75 -20.84 16.89
N THR A 35 -21.88 -20.88 17.90
CA THR A 35 -21.53 -22.12 18.57
C THR A 35 -22.34 -22.22 19.86
N GLN A 36 -23.01 -23.36 20.07
CA GLN A 36 -23.85 -23.59 21.24
C GLN A 36 -23.31 -24.68 22.16
N PHE A 37 -23.63 -24.56 23.45
CA PHE A 37 -23.30 -25.57 24.46
C PHE A 37 -24.48 -25.76 25.42
N LYS A 38 -24.69 -26.99 25.87
CA LYS A 38 -25.58 -27.27 27.01
C LYS A 38 -24.78 -27.38 28.31
N LEU A 39 -24.89 -26.40 29.20
CA LEU A 39 -24.20 -26.42 30.49
C LEU A 39 -24.89 -27.35 31.50
N THR A 40 -24.10 -27.96 32.38
CA THR A 40 -24.61 -28.79 33.49
C THR A 40 -24.90 -27.99 34.76
N LYS A 41 -24.31 -26.80 34.90
CA LYS A 41 -24.56 -25.85 35.98
C LYS A 41 -24.31 -24.41 35.53
N GLU A 42 -24.86 -23.45 36.27
CA GLU A 42 -24.62 -22.02 36.00
C GLU A 42 -23.11 -21.74 36.02
N THR A 43 -22.64 -20.94 35.06
CA THR A 43 -21.21 -20.76 34.82
C THR A 43 -20.87 -19.32 34.50
N LYS A 44 -19.76 -18.80 35.04
CA LYS A 44 -19.31 -17.42 34.82
C LYS A 44 -18.93 -17.17 33.36
N ALA A 45 -19.43 -16.07 32.80
CA ALA A 45 -19.02 -15.51 31.53
C ALA A 45 -17.97 -14.41 31.73
N PHE A 46 -16.98 -14.33 30.84
CA PHE A 46 -15.89 -13.36 30.92
C PHE A 46 -15.78 -12.56 29.62
N ALA A 47 -15.51 -11.26 29.74
CA ALA A 47 -15.22 -10.41 28.58
C ALA A 47 -13.93 -10.86 27.89
N CYS A 48 -14.01 -11.27 26.62
CA CYS A 48 -12.85 -11.75 25.85
C CYS A 48 -11.77 -10.67 25.67
N GLN A 49 -12.19 -9.41 25.65
CA GLN A 49 -11.33 -8.27 25.47
C GLN A 49 -11.92 -7.03 26.15
N SER A 50 -11.07 -6.08 26.52
CA SER A 50 -11.52 -4.74 26.93
C SER A 50 -12.28 -4.05 25.80
N GLY A 51 -13.35 -3.36 26.14
CA GLY A 51 -14.24 -2.76 25.17
C GLY A 51 -15.43 -2.07 25.80
N THR A 52 -16.49 -1.91 25.02
CA THR A 52 -17.79 -1.45 25.51
C THR A 52 -18.84 -2.52 25.27
N MET A 53 -19.78 -2.64 26.19
CA MET A 53 -20.78 -3.70 26.22
C MET A 53 -22.18 -3.08 26.20
N VAL A 54 -23.11 -3.76 25.54
CA VAL A 54 -24.55 -3.49 25.63
C VAL A 54 -25.28 -4.79 26.00
N VAL A 55 -26.37 -4.64 26.74
CA VAL A 55 -27.24 -5.75 27.17
C VAL A 55 -28.55 -5.65 26.43
N GLN A 56 -28.98 -6.75 25.81
CA GLN A 56 -30.24 -6.84 25.08
C GLN A 56 -31.09 -7.99 25.61
N GLN A 57 -32.41 -7.80 25.63
CA GLN A 57 -33.33 -8.88 25.97
C GLN A 57 -33.17 -10.05 25.00
N ASN A 58 -33.14 -11.28 25.51
CA ASN A 58 -33.29 -12.44 24.64
C ASN A 58 -34.76 -12.57 24.21
N ALA A 59 -35.01 -12.61 22.90
CA ALA A 59 -36.34 -12.61 22.33
C ALA A 59 -37.13 -13.91 22.60
N LEU A 60 -36.43 -15.04 22.75
CA LEU A 60 -37.05 -16.34 22.99
C LEU A 60 -37.19 -16.65 24.48
N TYR A 61 -36.22 -16.22 25.30
CA TYR A 61 -36.16 -16.53 26.73
C TYR A 61 -36.21 -15.25 27.57
N PRO A 62 -37.39 -14.85 28.10
CA PRO A 62 -37.56 -13.60 28.84
C PRO A 62 -36.68 -13.47 30.10
N ASN A 63 -36.26 -14.58 30.69
CA ASN A 63 -35.37 -14.64 31.85
C ASN A 63 -33.88 -14.61 31.50
N LEU A 64 -33.54 -14.43 30.22
CA LEU A 64 -32.17 -14.35 29.74
C LEU A 64 -31.93 -13.05 28.96
N VAL A 65 -30.67 -12.67 28.86
CA VAL A 65 -30.18 -11.55 28.06
C VAL A 65 -29.04 -11.99 27.15
N ASN A 66 -28.81 -11.20 26.11
CA ASN A 66 -27.66 -11.30 25.23
C ASN A 66 -26.73 -10.11 25.52
N LEU A 67 -25.42 -10.36 25.56
CA LEU A 67 -24.40 -9.33 25.71
C LEU A 67 -23.65 -9.17 24.41
N ILE A 68 -23.44 -7.93 23.98
CA ILE A 68 -22.69 -7.60 22.79
C ILE A 68 -21.53 -6.71 23.21
N ILE A 69 -20.30 -7.14 22.96
CA ILE A 69 -19.08 -6.42 23.31
C ILE A 69 -18.39 -5.95 22.03
N LYS A 70 -18.23 -4.63 21.89
CA LYS A 70 -17.38 -4.00 20.87
C LYS A 70 -15.97 -3.77 21.45
N PRO A 71 -14.91 -4.43 20.93
CA PRO A 71 -13.55 -4.23 21.42
C PRO A 71 -13.10 -2.77 21.29
N SER A 72 -12.33 -2.26 22.26
CA SER A 72 -11.77 -0.89 22.17
C SER A 72 -10.59 -0.81 21.19
N LYS A 73 -9.91 -1.93 20.96
CA LYS A 73 -8.81 -2.09 20.00
C LYS A 73 -8.90 -3.49 19.41
N PRO A 74 -9.58 -3.72 18.28
CA PRO A 74 -9.79 -5.06 17.74
C PRO A 74 -8.49 -5.88 17.73
N THR A 75 -8.53 -7.10 18.28
CA THR A 75 -7.36 -7.99 18.17
C THR A 75 -7.25 -8.43 16.72
N THR A 76 -6.22 -7.99 16.02
CA THR A 76 -5.91 -8.48 14.67
C THR A 76 -5.07 -9.75 14.78
N VAL A 77 -5.72 -10.91 14.63
CA VAL A 77 -5.01 -12.18 14.47
C VAL A 77 -5.27 -12.69 13.07
N ASN A 78 -4.19 -12.92 12.34
CA ASN A 78 -4.26 -13.41 10.96
C ASN A 78 -5.10 -12.53 10.00
N GLY A 79 -5.04 -11.20 10.17
CA GLY A 79 -5.84 -10.28 9.35
C GLY A 79 -7.34 -10.26 9.68
N VAL A 80 -7.79 -11.03 10.67
CA VAL A 80 -9.18 -11.01 11.14
C VAL A 80 -9.35 -9.90 12.17
N ASN A 81 -10.25 -8.96 11.91
CA ASN A 81 -10.61 -7.88 12.83
C ASN A 81 -11.98 -8.18 13.45
N VAL A 82 -12.02 -8.38 14.76
CA VAL A 82 -13.28 -8.61 15.48
C VAL A 82 -14.08 -7.31 15.59
N ARG A 83 -15.32 -7.34 15.10
CA ARG A 83 -16.30 -6.27 15.26
C ARG A 83 -17.03 -6.41 16.61
N TYR A 84 -17.61 -7.58 16.89
CA TYR A 84 -18.34 -7.86 18.12
C TYR A 84 -18.09 -9.27 18.67
N TYR A 85 -18.06 -9.39 19.99
CA TYR A 85 -18.27 -10.66 20.70
C TYR A 85 -19.69 -10.71 21.22
N ILE A 86 -20.42 -11.78 20.94
CA ILE A 86 -21.83 -11.92 21.30
C ILE A 86 -22.01 -13.13 22.22
N TYR A 87 -22.58 -12.89 23.39
CA TYR A 87 -22.85 -13.88 24.42
C TYR A 87 -24.35 -14.02 24.53
N ARG A 88 -24.90 -15.23 24.34
CA ARG A 88 -26.34 -15.47 24.42
C ARG A 88 -26.65 -16.46 25.54
N GLY A 89 -27.70 -16.17 26.30
CA GLY A 89 -28.14 -17.01 27.42
C GLY A 89 -27.53 -16.64 28.78
N ILE A 90 -27.24 -15.36 29.00
CA ILE A 90 -26.83 -14.86 30.33
C ILE A 90 -28.09 -14.58 31.16
N LYS A 91 -28.06 -14.86 32.46
CA LYS A 91 -29.23 -14.66 33.33
C LYS A 91 -29.63 -13.19 33.42
N PHE A 92 -30.93 -12.92 33.29
CA PHE A 92 -31.51 -11.58 33.38
C PHE A 92 -31.31 -10.95 34.77
N ASP A 93 -31.48 -11.74 35.84
CA ASP A 93 -31.38 -11.31 37.24
C ASP A 93 -29.98 -10.81 37.63
N ASN A 94 -28.96 -11.13 36.84
CA ASN A 94 -27.59 -10.64 37.02
C ASN A 94 -27.48 -9.14 36.76
N PHE A 95 -28.40 -8.55 35.99
CA PHE A 95 -28.38 -7.15 35.61
C PHE A 95 -29.64 -6.40 36.02
N PHE A 96 -30.79 -7.08 36.03
CA PHE A 96 -32.08 -6.44 36.18
C PHE A 96 -33.00 -7.13 37.19
N THR A 97 -33.87 -6.33 37.77
CA THR A 97 -35.07 -6.77 38.50
C THR A 97 -36.31 -6.32 37.73
N LYS A 98 -37.42 -7.04 37.91
CA LYS A 98 -38.68 -6.75 37.23
C LYS A 98 -39.81 -6.63 38.24
N SER A 99 -40.58 -5.54 38.14
CA SER A 99 -41.83 -5.34 38.88
C SER A 99 -42.91 -4.90 37.89
N GLY A 100 -43.88 -5.79 37.63
CA GLY A 100 -44.83 -5.60 36.52
C GLY A 100 -44.13 -5.49 35.16
N THR A 101 -44.39 -4.42 34.42
CA THR A 101 -43.73 -4.09 33.14
C THR A 101 -42.43 -3.30 33.31
N THR A 102 -42.13 -2.83 34.52
CA THR A 102 -40.96 -2.00 34.80
C THR A 102 -39.73 -2.86 35.00
N VAL A 103 -38.68 -2.55 34.25
CA VAL A 103 -37.34 -3.16 34.38
C VAL A 103 -36.42 -2.15 35.05
N SER A 104 -35.73 -2.57 36.10
CA SER A 104 -34.77 -1.74 36.86
C SER A 104 -33.42 -2.45 36.96
N ILE A 105 -32.32 -1.70 37.00
CA ILE A 105 -30.99 -2.26 37.25
C ILE A 105 -30.94 -2.90 38.65
N THR A 106 -30.42 -4.11 38.77
CA THR A 106 -30.24 -4.83 40.04
C THR A 106 -29.38 -3.99 41.00
N ALA A 107 -29.82 -3.87 42.25
CA ALA A 107 -29.12 -3.12 43.29
C ALA A 107 -27.70 -3.68 43.55
N GLU A 108 -26.83 -2.84 44.11
CA GLU A 108 -25.48 -3.29 44.47
C GLU A 108 -25.55 -4.31 45.62
N ASN A 109 -24.98 -5.50 45.40
CA ASN A 109 -24.78 -6.51 46.42
C ASN A 109 -23.44 -7.23 46.16
N ALA A 110 -22.45 -6.99 47.02
CA ALA A 110 -21.10 -7.50 46.85
C ALA A 110 -21.00 -9.04 46.84
N ASN A 111 -21.99 -9.75 47.40
CA ASN A 111 -21.98 -11.20 47.50
C ASN A 111 -22.58 -11.92 46.29
N THR A 112 -23.40 -11.23 45.49
CA THR A 112 -24.13 -11.84 44.37
C THR A 112 -23.84 -11.18 43.02
N ASN A 113 -23.34 -9.95 43.03
CA ASN A 113 -23.10 -9.19 41.81
C ASN A 113 -21.85 -9.68 41.09
N SER A 114 -21.92 -9.66 39.76
CA SER A 114 -20.75 -9.84 38.91
C SER A 114 -19.73 -8.69 39.12
N GLU A 115 -18.47 -8.92 38.75
CA GLU A 115 -17.45 -7.85 38.78
C GLU A 115 -17.88 -6.65 37.95
N PHE A 116 -18.55 -6.90 36.82
CA PHE A 116 -19.15 -5.86 36.00
C PHE A 116 -20.16 -5.01 36.78
N MET A 117 -21.11 -5.63 37.49
CA MET A 117 -22.14 -4.89 38.22
C MET A 117 -21.56 -4.09 39.39
N THR A 118 -20.56 -4.63 40.08
CA THR A 118 -19.79 -3.89 41.10
C THR A 118 -19.07 -2.70 40.48
N TYR A 119 -18.45 -2.87 39.31
CA TYR A 119 -17.80 -1.78 38.58
C TYR A 119 -18.78 -0.71 38.09
N TYR A 120 -19.94 -1.12 37.57
CA TYR A 120 -21.03 -0.23 37.18
C TYR A 120 -21.48 0.65 38.34
N TRP A 121 -21.81 0.04 39.49
CA TRP A 121 -22.29 0.78 40.66
C TRP A 121 -21.23 1.70 41.24
N LYS A 122 -19.95 1.29 41.25
CA LYS A 122 -18.84 2.17 41.62
C LYS A 122 -18.83 3.46 40.79
N ILE A 123 -18.93 3.35 39.46
CA ILE A 123 -18.98 4.52 38.56
C ILE A 123 -20.26 5.31 38.78
N LYS A 124 -21.41 4.63 38.86
CA LYS A 124 -22.72 5.30 38.98
C LYS A 124 -22.83 6.09 40.28
N LYS A 125 -22.37 5.55 41.41
CA LYS A 125 -22.30 6.25 42.69
C LYS A 125 -21.43 7.51 42.63
N ALA A 126 -20.27 7.43 41.97
CA ALA A 126 -19.40 8.58 41.78
C ALA A 126 -20.06 9.69 40.94
N VAL A 127 -20.87 9.32 39.94
CA VAL A 127 -21.66 10.28 39.15
C VAL A 127 -22.82 10.86 39.96
N MET A 128 -23.57 10.03 40.69
CA MET A 128 -24.71 10.45 41.52
C MET A 128 -24.29 11.38 42.67
N ALA A 129 -23.09 11.18 43.24
CA ALA A 129 -22.55 12.07 44.25
C ALA A 129 -22.28 13.49 43.70
N LYS A 130 -22.00 13.61 42.39
CA LYS A 130 -21.80 14.92 41.72
C LYS A 130 -23.09 15.47 41.13
N ILE A 131 -24.01 14.61 40.71
CA ILE A 131 -25.28 14.99 40.06
C ILE A 131 -26.41 14.13 40.64
N PRO A 132 -26.99 14.50 41.80
CA PRO A 132 -27.98 13.68 42.51
C PRO A 132 -29.26 13.38 41.72
N ALA A 133 -29.58 14.20 40.70
CA ALA A 133 -30.75 14.00 39.85
C ALA A 133 -30.62 12.80 38.87
N ILE A 134 -29.40 12.33 38.60
CA ILE A 134 -29.18 11.21 37.68
C ILE A 134 -29.52 9.90 38.41
N LYS A 135 -30.57 9.21 37.95
CA LYS A 135 -30.93 7.85 38.41
C LYS A 135 -30.28 6.79 37.52
N SER A 136 -30.16 5.56 38.02
CA SER A 136 -29.82 4.40 37.19
C SER A 136 -30.99 4.08 36.25
N SER A 137 -30.66 3.69 35.01
CA SER A 137 -31.63 3.26 34.01
C SER A 137 -31.09 2.02 33.29
N PRO A 138 -31.96 1.09 32.83
CA PRO A 138 -31.54 0.01 31.95
C PRO A 138 -30.81 0.50 30.68
N LEU A 139 -31.15 1.69 30.19
CA LEU A 139 -30.48 2.31 29.04
C LEU A 139 -29.00 2.66 29.30
N ASP A 140 -28.57 2.79 30.57
CA ASP A 140 -27.17 3.07 30.91
C ASP A 140 -26.22 1.93 30.48
N ILE A 141 -26.76 0.73 30.26
CA ILE A 141 -26.02 -0.44 29.74
C ILE A 141 -26.66 -0.98 28.45
N GLY A 142 -27.43 -0.14 27.76
CA GLY A 142 -27.93 -0.40 26.41
C GLY A 142 -29.25 -1.15 26.35
N TYR A 143 -29.85 -1.52 27.49
CA TYR A 143 -31.09 -2.30 27.51
C TYR A 143 -32.31 -1.40 27.29
N GLY A 144 -33.01 -1.63 26.18
CA GLY A 144 -34.32 -1.05 25.91
C GLY A 144 -35.39 -2.12 25.76
N ASN A 145 -36.62 -1.76 26.05
CA ASN A 145 -37.75 -2.66 25.98
C ASN A 145 -38.69 -2.24 24.85
N LYS A 146 -38.73 -3.03 23.79
CA LYS A 146 -39.56 -2.79 22.60
C LYS A 146 -41.07 -2.89 22.86
N ASN A 147 -41.46 -3.53 23.96
CA ASN A 147 -42.87 -3.69 24.34
C ASN A 147 -43.39 -2.48 25.11
N LEU A 148 -42.55 -1.46 25.35
CA LEU A 148 -43.00 -0.19 25.93
C LEU A 148 -43.59 0.71 24.83
N PRO A 149 -44.48 1.65 25.20
CA PRO A 149 -44.93 2.71 24.29
C PRO A 149 -43.75 3.46 23.64
N THR A 150 -43.88 3.92 22.40
CA THR A 150 -42.79 4.61 21.66
C THR A 150 -42.35 5.92 22.32
N ASN A 151 -43.19 6.52 23.16
CA ASN A 151 -42.88 7.69 23.97
C ASN A 151 -42.22 7.36 25.33
N ASP A 152 -42.12 6.08 25.71
CA ASP A 152 -41.44 5.67 26.93
C ASP A 152 -39.93 5.97 26.82
N PRO A 153 -39.31 6.55 27.86
CA PRO A 153 -37.89 6.84 27.84
C PRO A 153 -36.99 5.63 27.60
N ASN A 154 -37.44 4.39 27.89
CA ASN A 154 -36.69 3.15 27.72
C ASN A 154 -37.07 2.35 26.46
N TYR A 155 -37.89 2.91 25.57
CA TYR A 155 -38.22 2.27 24.30
C TYR A 155 -37.01 2.22 23.35
N LEU A 156 -36.75 1.05 22.77
CA LEU A 156 -35.82 0.85 21.64
C LEU A 156 -36.50 0.00 20.57
N SER A 157 -36.47 0.48 19.33
CA SER A 157 -37.03 -0.25 18.19
C SER A 157 -36.13 -1.40 17.75
N ASP A 158 -36.72 -2.50 17.30
CA ASP A 158 -36.02 -3.64 16.68
C ASP A 158 -35.23 -3.24 15.42
N GLN A 159 -35.60 -2.13 14.78
CA GLN A 159 -34.94 -1.58 13.60
C GLN A 159 -33.69 -0.74 13.93
N THR A 160 -33.46 -0.45 15.20
CA THR A 160 -32.29 0.32 15.67
C THR A 160 -31.01 -0.43 15.32
N TYR A 161 -30.00 0.25 14.79
CA TYR A 161 -28.70 -0.37 14.57
C TYR A 161 -27.90 -0.43 15.87
N ILE A 162 -27.30 -1.58 16.15
CA ILE A 162 -26.45 -1.80 17.34
C ILE A 162 -25.29 -0.78 17.41
N ARG A 163 -24.74 -0.42 16.25
CA ARG A 163 -23.64 0.56 16.13
C ARG A 163 -24.05 1.95 16.61
N ASP A 164 -25.33 2.31 16.50
CA ASP A 164 -25.82 3.63 16.90
C ASP A 164 -25.82 3.75 18.43
N ILE A 165 -25.99 2.64 19.14
CA ILE A 165 -25.78 2.58 20.60
C ILE A 165 -24.29 2.78 20.93
N PHE A 166 -23.41 2.03 20.27
CA PHE A 166 -21.96 2.13 20.51
C PHE A 166 -21.37 3.49 20.14
N ASN A 167 -21.94 4.16 19.13
CA ASN A 167 -21.51 5.48 18.68
C ASN A 167 -22.23 6.63 19.42
N GLY A 168 -23.13 6.32 20.36
CA GLY A 168 -23.87 7.33 21.14
C GLY A 168 -24.82 8.19 20.31
N LYS A 169 -25.32 7.67 19.17
CA LYS A 169 -26.27 8.37 18.29
C LYS A 169 -27.71 8.33 18.82
N ILE A 170 -27.99 7.42 19.75
CA ILE A 170 -29.32 7.26 20.37
C ILE A 170 -29.22 7.34 21.89
N LYS A 171 -30.37 7.31 22.58
CA LYS A 171 -30.44 7.46 24.04
C LYS A 171 -29.77 6.32 24.82
N ALA A 172 -29.82 5.10 24.30
CA ALA A 172 -29.17 3.94 24.89
C ALA A 172 -27.64 4.09 24.83
N LYS A 173 -26.95 3.66 25.89
CA LYS A 173 -25.50 3.80 26.03
C LYS A 173 -24.83 2.44 26.15
N SER A 174 -23.60 2.34 25.68
CA SER A 174 -22.72 1.20 26.00
C SER A 174 -21.96 1.47 27.29
N PHE A 175 -21.48 0.41 27.96
CA PHE A 175 -20.72 0.50 29.20
C PHE A 175 -19.36 -0.19 29.08
N THR A 176 -18.29 0.42 29.61
CA THR A 176 -16.93 -0.12 29.47
C THR A 176 -16.73 -1.39 30.30
N VAL A 177 -16.09 -2.40 29.69
CA VAL A 177 -15.66 -3.65 30.32
C VAL A 177 -14.17 -3.88 30.11
N LYS A 178 -13.54 -4.63 31.01
CA LYS A 178 -12.12 -5.02 30.91
C LYS A 178 -12.00 -6.48 30.48
N GLU A 179 -10.95 -6.80 29.73
CA GLU A 179 -10.58 -8.19 29.43
C GLU A 179 -10.52 -9.03 30.72
N GLY A 180 -11.16 -10.21 30.71
CA GLY A 180 -11.20 -11.13 31.85
C GLY A 180 -12.15 -10.74 32.98
N MET A 181 -12.87 -9.62 32.87
CA MET A 181 -13.89 -9.24 33.85
C MET A 181 -15.05 -10.25 33.84
N TRP A 182 -15.49 -10.69 35.02
CA TRP A 182 -16.71 -11.49 35.15
C TRP A 182 -17.94 -10.60 34.84
N ILE A 183 -18.59 -10.87 33.72
CA ILE A 183 -19.68 -10.03 33.18
C ILE A 183 -21.08 -10.55 33.51
N GLY A 184 -21.21 -11.78 34.00
CA GLY A 184 -22.48 -12.41 34.36
C GLY A 184 -22.36 -13.93 34.36
N ASN A 185 -23.47 -14.62 34.55
CA ASN A 185 -23.55 -16.08 34.55
C ASN A 185 -24.39 -16.56 33.38
N PHE A 186 -23.81 -17.47 32.61
CA PHE A 186 -24.57 -18.30 31.70
C PHE A 186 -25.53 -19.20 32.48
N ASN A 187 -26.75 -19.31 31.95
CA ASN A 187 -27.77 -20.22 32.46
C ASN A 187 -27.45 -21.69 32.11
N SER A 188 -27.90 -22.63 32.93
CA SER A 188 -27.82 -24.07 32.64
C SER A 188 -29.14 -24.70 32.17
N SER A 189 -30.29 -24.05 32.39
CA SER A 189 -31.58 -24.63 32.02
C SER A 189 -31.84 -24.60 30.50
N SER A 190 -31.21 -23.69 29.77
CA SER A 190 -31.20 -23.60 28.30
C SER A 190 -29.82 -23.97 27.74
N GLN A 191 -29.68 -24.09 26.41
CA GLN A 191 -28.35 -23.99 25.80
C GLN A 191 -27.79 -22.58 26.00
N ILE A 192 -26.53 -22.37 25.69
CA ILE A 192 -25.90 -21.05 25.64
C ILE A 192 -25.29 -20.89 24.26
N SER A 193 -25.00 -19.66 23.83
CA SER A 193 -24.32 -19.44 22.56
C SER A 193 -23.24 -18.37 22.63
N PHE A 194 -22.19 -18.58 21.83
CA PHE A 194 -21.11 -17.62 21.65
C PHE A 194 -20.84 -17.42 20.17
N GLU A 195 -20.71 -16.15 19.77
CA GLU A 195 -20.48 -15.74 18.39
C GLU A 195 -19.37 -14.69 18.34
N ILE A 196 -18.62 -14.72 17.25
CA ILE A 196 -17.61 -13.71 16.94
C ILE A 196 -17.98 -13.13 15.59
N GLU A 197 -18.42 -11.88 15.60
CA GLU A 197 -18.67 -11.10 14.38
C GLU A 197 -17.37 -10.38 14.02
N VAL A 198 -16.97 -10.49 12.76
CA VAL A 198 -15.76 -9.87 12.21
C VAL A 198 -16.13 -8.74 11.26
N GLU A 199 -15.22 -7.80 11.08
CA GLU A 199 -15.38 -6.79 10.04
C GLU A 199 -15.44 -7.47 8.67
N SER A 200 -16.37 -7.04 7.81
CA SER A 200 -16.60 -7.60 6.49
C SER A 200 -16.97 -6.51 5.49
N GLU A 201 -16.60 -6.69 4.21
CA GLU A 201 -17.04 -5.83 3.10
C GLU A 201 -18.53 -6.00 2.80
N ILE A 202 -19.06 -7.13 3.22
CA ILE A 202 -20.45 -7.49 3.08
C ILE A 202 -21.22 -6.77 4.19
N SER A 203 -22.04 -5.80 3.79
CA SER A 203 -22.97 -5.13 4.70
C SER A 203 -23.85 -6.18 5.38
N TYR A 204 -23.88 -6.15 6.71
CA TYR A 204 -24.75 -6.97 7.55
C TYR A 204 -25.89 -6.12 8.08
N PRO A 205 -27.14 -6.62 8.18
CA PRO A 205 -28.17 -5.93 8.94
C PRO A 205 -27.80 -5.92 10.44
N GLY A 206 -27.04 -4.91 10.86
CA GLY A 206 -26.65 -4.67 12.25
C GLY A 206 -27.79 -4.19 13.15
N GLN A 207 -29.03 -4.61 12.90
CA GLN A 207 -30.23 -4.20 13.63
C GLN A 207 -30.42 -5.00 14.92
N LEU A 208 -31.03 -4.41 15.94
CA LEU A 208 -31.17 -4.99 17.28
C LEU A 208 -31.88 -6.34 17.29
N PHE A 209 -32.87 -6.57 16.43
CA PHE A 209 -33.59 -7.85 16.41
C PHE A 209 -32.65 -9.06 16.19
N THR A 210 -31.60 -8.89 15.39
CA THR A 210 -30.56 -9.90 15.15
C THR A 210 -29.78 -10.22 16.43
N TYR A 211 -29.50 -9.21 17.24
CA TYR A 211 -28.77 -9.35 18.50
C TYR A 211 -29.66 -9.77 19.67
N GLN A 212 -30.99 -9.61 19.55
CA GLN A 212 -31.97 -10.13 20.50
C GLN A 212 -32.35 -11.60 20.24
N SER A 213 -32.12 -12.10 19.03
CA SER A 213 -32.45 -13.49 18.66
C SER A 213 -31.74 -14.53 19.55
N TRP A 214 -32.26 -15.75 19.57
CA TRP A 214 -31.65 -16.84 20.36
C TRP A 214 -30.32 -17.33 19.78
N ALA A 215 -30.33 -17.56 18.48
CA ALA A 215 -29.19 -18.02 17.70
C ALA A 215 -29.42 -17.53 16.27
N VAL A 216 -28.33 -17.27 15.56
CA VAL A 216 -28.44 -16.83 14.17
C VAL A 216 -28.21 -18.03 13.28
N LEU A 217 -29.22 -18.32 12.49
CA LEU A 217 -29.13 -19.24 11.37
C LEU A 217 -29.15 -18.41 10.10
N TRP A 218 -28.10 -18.52 9.30
CA TRP A 218 -28.14 -17.98 7.95
C TRP A 218 -28.86 -18.93 7.03
N ASN A 219 -29.97 -18.44 6.49
CA ASN A 219 -30.86 -19.21 5.64
C ASN A 219 -30.96 -18.54 4.27
N ALA A 220 -30.45 -19.23 3.26
CA ALA A 220 -30.51 -18.82 1.87
C ALA A 220 -31.61 -19.57 1.08
N THR A 221 -32.47 -20.33 1.77
CA THR A 221 -33.58 -21.08 1.16
C THR A 221 -34.50 -20.13 0.38
N GLY A 222 -34.91 -20.53 -0.82
CA GLY A 222 -35.82 -19.78 -1.68
C GLY A 222 -35.15 -18.70 -2.54
N LEU A 223 -33.88 -18.39 -2.30
CA LEU A 223 -33.11 -17.52 -3.19
C LEU A 223 -32.55 -18.33 -4.37
N THR A 224 -32.38 -17.66 -5.51
CA THR A 224 -31.79 -18.27 -6.72
C THR A 224 -30.65 -17.41 -7.27
N ASN A 225 -29.87 -17.98 -8.20
CA ASN A 225 -28.86 -17.28 -8.99
C ASN A 225 -27.90 -16.41 -8.15
N PHE A 226 -27.75 -15.14 -8.52
CA PHE A 226 -26.81 -14.22 -7.92
C PHE A 226 -27.19 -13.82 -6.48
N ALA A 227 -28.49 -13.65 -6.19
CA ALA A 227 -28.97 -13.38 -4.84
C ALA A 227 -28.65 -14.53 -3.88
N LEU A 228 -28.81 -15.79 -4.32
CA LEU A 228 -28.41 -16.97 -3.54
C LEU A 228 -26.92 -16.95 -3.22
N LYS A 229 -26.07 -16.71 -4.23
CA LYS A 229 -24.62 -16.63 -4.04
C LYS A 229 -24.25 -15.54 -3.06
N ARG A 230 -24.80 -14.33 -3.24
CA ARG A 230 -24.51 -13.21 -2.35
C ARG A 230 -24.95 -13.48 -0.92
N LYS A 231 -26.11 -14.09 -0.71
CA LYS A 231 -26.59 -14.44 0.63
C LYS A 231 -25.66 -15.44 1.30
N LYS A 232 -25.13 -16.40 0.54
CA LYS A 232 -24.13 -17.36 1.03
C LYS A 232 -22.81 -16.70 1.43
N GLU A 233 -22.42 -15.60 0.79
CA GLU A 233 -21.20 -14.85 1.16
C GLU A 233 -21.33 -14.14 2.51
N GLU A 234 -22.55 -13.95 3.04
CA GLU A 234 -22.71 -13.40 4.39
C GLU A 234 -22.00 -14.25 5.45
N VAL A 235 -21.70 -15.53 5.13
CA VAL A 235 -20.93 -16.46 5.96
C VAL A 235 -19.66 -15.89 6.57
N TYR A 236 -19.04 -14.94 5.87
CA TYR A 236 -17.80 -14.29 6.24
C TYR A 236 -17.93 -13.18 7.29
N ILE A 237 -19.15 -12.80 7.69
CA ILE A 237 -19.36 -11.85 8.78
C ILE A 237 -19.07 -12.49 10.14
N ASN A 238 -18.99 -13.83 10.22
CA ASN A 238 -18.68 -14.54 11.45
C ASN A 238 -17.51 -15.51 11.25
N ILE A 239 -16.80 -15.77 12.34
CA ILE A 239 -15.72 -16.75 12.38
C ILE A 239 -16.02 -17.81 13.45
N ASP A 240 -15.66 -19.06 13.16
CA ASP A 240 -15.76 -20.16 14.13
C ASP A 240 -14.96 -19.81 15.39
N PRO A 241 -15.59 -19.75 16.59
CA PRO A 241 -14.87 -19.53 17.83
C PRO A 241 -13.70 -20.49 18.06
N ALA A 242 -13.82 -21.77 17.69
CA ALA A 242 -12.73 -22.73 17.82
C ALA A 242 -11.52 -22.32 16.98
N ALA A 243 -11.75 -21.92 15.73
CA ALA A 243 -10.70 -21.44 14.85
C ALA A 243 -10.11 -20.12 15.33
N PHE A 244 -10.94 -19.19 15.79
CA PHE A 244 -10.48 -17.91 16.32
C PHE A 244 -9.53 -18.07 17.50
N PHE A 245 -9.90 -18.90 18.49
CA PHE A 245 -9.02 -19.18 19.62
C PHE A 245 -7.78 -19.98 19.18
N GLY A 246 -7.89 -20.93 18.25
CA GLY A 246 -6.74 -21.70 17.76
C GLY A 246 -5.71 -20.87 16.99
N MET A 247 -6.13 -19.81 16.28
CA MET A 247 -5.21 -18.84 15.67
C MET A 247 -4.30 -18.12 16.70
N HIS A 248 -4.64 -18.17 17.99
CA HIS A 248 -3.84 -17.59 19.07
C HIS A 248 -2.77 -18.54 19.62
N THR A 249 -2.47 -19.67 18.98
CA THR A 249 -1.50 -20.67 19.49
C THR A 249 -0.15 -20.09 19.96
N ASP A 250 0.39 -19.09 19.24
CA ASP A 250 1.72 -18.50 19.50
C ASP A 250 1.66 -17.51 20.69
N VAL A 251 0.60 -16.70 20.74
CA VAL A 251 0.46 -15.58 21.70
C VAL A 251 -0.25 -16.01 22.97
N GLY A 252 -1.10 -17.01 22.87
CA GLY A 252 -1.87 -17.65 23.93
C GLY A 252 -3.20 -16.97 24.25
N VAL A 253 -4.05 -17.72 24.97
CA VAL A 253 -5.37 -17.27 25.45
C VAL A 253 -5.40 -17.36 26.98
N LYS A 254 -5.79 -16.28 27.67
CA LYS A 254 -5.98 -16.31 29.13
C LYS A 254 -7.29 -17.03 29.47
N ALA A 255 -7.34 -17.73 30.59
CA ALA A 255 -8.55 -18.37 31.07
C ALA A 255 -8.70 -18.19 32.58
N HIS A 256 -9.92 -18.31 33.08
CA HIS A 256 -10.20 -18.19 34.51
C HIS A 256 -9.42 -19.23 35.32
N GLY A 257 -8.80 -18.78 36.42
CA GLY A 257 -7.98 -19.65 37.27
C GLY A 257 -6.60 -20.01 36.70
N VAL A 258 -6.21 -19.46 35.54
CA VAL A 258 -4.92 -19.73 34.91
C VAL A 258 -4.04 -18.49 34.94
N THR A 259 -2.85 -18.60 35.54
CA THR A 259 -1.90 -17.47 35.70
C THR A 259 -1.29 -17.03 34.37
N ASN A 260 -0.93 -17.98 33.51
CA ASN A 260 -0.25 -17.73 32.24
C ASN A 260 -1.19 -17.98 31.04
N PRO A 261 -1.08 -17.22 29.94
CA PRO A 261 -1.82 -17.54 28.72
C PRO A 261 -1.51 -18.97 28.23
N LEU A 262 -2.56 -19.74 27.92
CA LEU A 262 -2.45 -21.09 27.40
C LEU A 262 -1.99 -21.05 25.93
N LYS A 263 -1.00 -21.86 25.56
CA LYS A 263 -0.35 -21.88 24.22
C LYS A 263 -0.20 -23.30 23.68
N GLY A 264 -0.02 -23.45 22.36
CA GLY A 264 0.28 -24.74 21.72
C GLY A 264 -0.65 -25.87 22.18
N ALA A 265 -0.07 -27.00 22.59
CA ALA A 265 -0.82 -28.16 23.08
C ALA A 265 -1.73 -27.85 24.28
N THR A 266 -1.27 -27.03 25.24
CA THR A 266 -2.08 -26.69 26.44
C THR A 266 -3.33 -25.87 26.08
N LEU A 267 -3.22 -24.99 25.08
CA LEU A 267 -4.37 -24.26 24.55
C LEU A 267 -5.38 -25.24 23.93
N TYR A 268 -4.88 -26.17 23.12
CA TYR A 268 -5.72 -27.16 22.46
C TYR A 268 -6.45 -28.05 23.48
N THR A 269 -5.72 -28.70 24.38
CA THR A 269 -6.29 -29.67 25.32
C THR A 269 -7.25 -29.02 26.32
N THR A 270 -6.99 -27.78 26.73
CA THR A 270 -7.78 -27.09 27.76
C THR A 270 -9.01 -26.38 27.19
N LEU A 271 -8.87 -25.67 26.06
CA LEU A 271 -9.92 -24.80 25.53
C LEU A 271 -10.50 -25.29 24.21
N ILE A 272 -9.66 -25.59 23.21
CA ILE A 272 -10.14 -25.92 21.86
C ILE A 272 -10.82 -27.29 21.81
N SER A 273 -10.35 -28.25 22.62
CA SER A 273 -10.89 -29.61 22.71
C SER A 273 -12.38 -29.66 23.06
N LYS A 274 -12.91 -28.60 23.67
CA LYS A 274 -14.32 -28.46 24.06
C LYS A 274 -15.26 -28.31 22.87
N PHE A 275 -14.75 -27.85 21.72
CA PHE A 275 -15.56 -27.61 20.52
C PHE A 275 -15.66 -28.86 19.64
N SER A 276 -16.80 -29.06 18.96
CA SER A 276 -16.93 -30.14 17.99
C SER A 276 -16.04 -29.92 16.75
N ASN A 277 -15.78 -28.66 16.37
CA ASN A 277 -14.92 -28.27 15.25
C ASN A 277 -13.44 -28.09 15.64
N LYS A 278 -12.99 -28.68 16.75
CA LYS A 278 -11.62 -28.51 17.29
C LYS A 278 -10.46 -28.78 16.32
N ASN A 279 -10.70 -29.60 15.28
CA ASN A 279 -9.70 -29.97 14.27
C ASN A 279 -9.97 -29.32 12.89
N ARG A 280 -10.93 -28.41 12.81
CA ARG A 280 -11.36 -27.84 11.53
C ARG A 280 -10.44 -26.73 11.07
N VAL A 281 -9.87 -26.92 9.89
CA VAL A 281 -9.12 -25.88 9.19
C VAL A 281 -10.01 -25.32 8.09
N TYR A 282 -10.19 -23.99 8.11
CA TYR A 282 -10.91 -23.27 7.07
C TYR A 282 -9.91 -22.69 6.06
N LEU A 283 -10.11 -22.97 4.78
CA LEU A 283 -9.37 -22.39 3.65
C LEU A 283 -10.28 -21.39 2.93
N ASP A 284 -10.13 -20.13 3.30
CA ASP A 284 -10.83 -18.98 2.73
C ASP A 284 -9.98 -18.35 1.61
N ILE A 285 -10.44 -18.49 0.38
CA ILE A 285 -9.77 -17.97 -0.81
C ILE A 285 -10.64 -16.86 -1.37
N LYS A 286 -10.11 -15.65 -1.38
CA LYS A 286 -10.76 -14.43 -1.84
C LYS A 286 -10.31 -14.07 -3.25
N SER A 287 -11.22 -13.56 -4.06
CA SER A 287 -10.97 -12.93 -5.35
C SER A 287 -10.52 -11.47 -5.18
N GLU A 288 -10.24 -10.78 -6.29
CA GLU A 288 -9.76 -9.39 -6.32
C GLU A 288 -10.68 -8.34 -5.68
N ARG A 289 -11.94 -8.68 -5.37
CA ARG A 289 -12.92 -7.80 -4.73
C ARG A 289 -13.47 -8.36 -3.41
N GLY A 290 -12.67 -9.14 -2.68
CA GLY A 290 -13.05 -9.65 -1.36
C GLY A 290 -14.13 -10.75 -1.33
N MET A 291 -14.75 -11.06 -2.46
CA MET A 291 -15.70 -12.17 -2.63
C MET A 291 -14.97 -13.52 -2.71
N SER A 292 -15.64 -14.64 -2.42
CA SER A 292 -15.03 -15.97 -2.56
C SER A 292 -14.47 -16.25 -3.97
N TYR A 293 -13.45 -17.11 -4.04
CA TYR A 293 -12.60 -17.37 -5.21
C TYR A 293 -13.35 -17.57 -6.53
N ASN A 294 -14.43 -18.36 -6.56
CA ASN A 294 -15.20 -18.62 -7.78
C ASN A 294 -16.61 -17.99 -7.74
N PHE A 295 -16.78 -16.89 -7.01
CA PHE A 295 -18.05 -16.18 -6.92
C PHE A 295 -18.63 -15.83 -8.31
N TYR A 296 -17.77 -15.35 -9.23
CA TYR A 296 -18.14 -14.95 -10.60
C TYR A 296 -18.19 -16.10 -11.62
N ASN A 297 -18.03 -17.36 -11.21
CA ASN A 297 -18.03 -18.53 -12.11
C ASN A 297 -16.95 -18.49 -13.22
N ASN A 298 -15.85 -17.77 -13.00
CA ASN A 298 -14.80 -17.52 -13.97
C ASN A 298 -13.63 -18.53 -13.94
N TYR A 299 -13.69 -19.55 -13.06
CA TYR A 299 -12.61 -20.52 -12.84
C TYR A 299 -13.04 -21.98 -13.08
N LYS A 300 -13.80 -22.26 -14.15
CA LYS A 300 -14.27 -23.63 -14.48
C LYS A 300 -13.31 -24.37 -15.43
N ILE A 301 -13.31 -25.71 -15.40
CA ILE A 301 -12.57 -26.59 -16.32
C ILE A 301 -13.34 -26.78 -17.65
N GLY A 302 -14.67 -26.70 -17.61
CA GLY A 302 -15.57 -26.73 -18.77
C GLY A 302 -16.94 -26.14 -18.42
N THR A 303 -17.89 -26.13 -19.35
CA THR A 303 -19.26 -25.62 -19.11
C THR A 303 -19.98 -26.36 -17.98
N ASN A 304 -19.69 -27.66 -17.81
CA ASN A 304 -20.36 -28.55 -16.87
C ASN A 304 -19.48 -29.00 -15.68
N ASP A 305 -18.21 -28.60 -15.63
CA ASP A 305 -17.28 -29.06 -14.60
C ASP A 305 -17.26 -28.06 -13.41
N PRO A 306 -17.70 -28.48 -12.21
CA PRO A 306 -17.69 -27.62 -11.03
C PRO A 306 -16.31 -27.50 -10.37
N GLU A 307 -15.35 -28.36 -10.73
CA GLU A 307 -14.06 -28.47 -10.05
C GLU A 307 -13.15 -27.28 -10.43
N ASN A 308 -12.47 -26.71 -9.44
CA ASN A 308 -11.72 -25.46 -9.62
C ASN A 308 -10.55 -25.27 -8.64
N ILE A 309 -10.32 -26.27 -7.77
CA ILE A 309 -9.16 -26.38 -6.88
C ILE A 309 -8.66 -27.83 -6.90
N VAL A 310 -7.36 -28.04 -6.99
CA VAL A 310 -6.73 -29.35 -6.79
C VAL A 310 -6.10 -29.39 -5.42
N LEU A 311 -6.40 -30.42 -4.64
CA LEU A 311 -5.84 -30.61 -3.31
C LEU A 311 -4.81 -31.73 -3.33
N ASN A 312 -3.60 -31.45 -2.85
CA ASN A 312 -2.61 -32.49 -2.60
C ASN A 312 -2.73 -32.88 -1.12
N GLN A 313 -3.67 -33.76 -0.81
CA GLN A 313 -3.79 -34.39 0.52
C GLN A 313 -2.98 -35.70 0.55
N ALA A 314 -2.70 -36.27 1.73
CA ALA A 314 -2.02 -37.57 1.90
C ALA A 314 -2.96 -38.76 2.21
N ASN A 315 -4.25 -38.54 2.45
CA ASN A 315 -5.02 -39.50 3.22
C ASN A 315 -5.53 -40.69 2.39
N GLY A 316 -4.85 -41.84 2.53
CA GLY A 316 -5.37 -43.17 2.18
C GLY A 316 -5.47 -43.51 0.69
N LEU A 317 -5.14 -42.58 -0.21
CA LEU A 317 -5.07 -42.84 -1.65
C LEU A 317 -3.62 -43.09 -2.07
N THR A 318 -3.42 -43.90 -3.10
CA THR A 318 -2.06 -44.18 -3.62
C THR A 318 -1.41 -42.90 -4.15
N ALA A 319 -0.06 -42.81 -4.18
CA ALA A 319 0.67 -41.64 -4.68
C ALA A 319 0.27 -41.19 -6.12
N VAL A 320 -0.34 -42.09 -6.90
CA VAL A 320 -0.89 -41.82 -8.24
C VAL A 320 -2.23 -41.06 -8.17
N GLN A 321 -3.05 -41.32 -7.15
CA GLN A 321 -4.36 -40.67 -6.94
C GLN A 321 -4.26 -39.32 -6.21
N LEU A 322 -3.23 -39.13 -5.37
CA LEU A 322 -3.04 -37.90 -4.58
C LEU A 322 -2.60 -36.69 -5.41
N ASN A 323 -2.05 -36.90 -6.62
CA ASN A 323 -1.45 -35.83 -7.40
C ASN A 323 -2.42 -34.94 -8.19
N ASN A 324 -3.72 -35.23 -8.25
CA ASN A 324 -4.66 -34.49 -9.12
C ASN A 324 -6.15 -34.56 -8.68
N LEU A 325 -6.49 -34.65 -7.39
CA LEU A 325 -7.91 -34.60 -6.99
C LEU A 325 -8.44 -33.18 -7.17
N ALA A 326 -9.00 -32.90 -8.34
CA ALA A 326 -9.76 -31.71 -8.62
C ALA A 326 -11.10 -31.81 -7.87
N VAL A 327 -11.42 -30.76 -7.11
CA VAL A 327 -12.67 -30.66 -6.36
C VAL A 327 -13.27 -29.27 -6.56
N HIS A 328 -14.54 -29.13 -6.21
CA HIS A 328 -15.18 -27.83 -6.12
C HIS A 328 -14.69 -27.06 -4.88
N TYR A 329 -14.27 -25.80 -5.07
CA TYR A 329 -14.00 -24.88 -3.98
C TYR A 329 -15.29 -24.54 -3.24
N GLY A 330 -15.32 -24.88 -1.96
CA GLY A 330 -16.49 -24.79 -1.10
C GLY A 330 -16.78 -26.13 -0.44
N SER A 331 -17.58 -26.13 0.62
CA SER A 331 -17.95 -27.36 1.34
C SER A 331 -19.42 -27.31 1.66
N ASN A 332 -20.20 -28.28 1.18
CA ASN A 332 -21.64 -28.33 1.35
C ASN A 332 -22.33 -27.02 0.92
N GLY A 333 -21.97 -26.44 -0.22
CA GLY A 333 -22.58 -25.19 -0.70
C GLY A 333 -22.21 -23.93 0.08
N TRP A 334 -21.28 -24.04 1.04
CA TRP A 334 -20.64 -22.93 1.72
C TRP A 334 -19.51 -22.38 0.84
N PRO A 335 -19.33 -21.06 0.73
CA PRO A 335 -18.27 -20.46 -0.09
C PRO A 335 -16.88 -20.56 0.56
N ILE A 336 -16.68 -21.47 1.51
CA ILE A 336 -15.42 -21.74 2.22
C ILE A 336 -15.14 -23.23 2.11
N TYR A 337 -13.91 -23.59 1.79
CA TYR A 337 -13.46 -24.98 1.87
C TYR A 337 -12.98 -25.28 3.30
N TYR A 338 -13.37 -26.40 3.89
CA TYR A 338 -12.84 -26.82 5.19
C TYR A 338 -12.52 -28.31 5.22
N PHE A 339 -11.63 -28.69 6.14
CA PHE A 339 -11.25 -30.08 6.38
C PHE A 339 -10.89 -30.30 7.85
N ASP A 340 -11.16 -31.50 8.36
CA ASP A 340 -11.04 -31.83 9.79
C ASP A 340 -9.84 -32.75 10.09
N THR A 341 -9.19 -33.33 9.07
CA THR A 341 -8.06 -34.26 9.21
C THR A 341 -6.75 -33.63 8.76
N ALA A 342 -5.65 -33.95 9.43
CA ALA A 342 -4.34 -33.45 9.03
C ALA A 342 -4.00 -33.95 7.63
N THR A 343 -3.55 -33.03 6.78
CA THR A 343 -3.26 -33.31 5.37
C THR A 343 -1.84 -33.79 5.17
N HIS A 344 -0.85 -33.25 5.89
CA HIS A 344 0.56 -33.70 5.94
C HIS A 344 1.29 -33.04 7.13
N GLN A 345 2.23 -33.74 7.75
CA GLN A 345 3.17 -33.14 8.72
C GLN A 345 4.35 -32.48 8.01
N ALA A 346 4.70 -31.26 8.42
CA ALA A 346 5.84 -30.51 7.87
C ALA A 346 7.09 -30.57 8.76
N ASN A 347 6.88 -30.55 10.09
CA ASN A 347 7.85 -30.70 11.18
C ASN A 347 7.08 -30.90 12.52
N THR A 348 7.74 -31.01 13.67
CA THR A 348 7.14 -31.39 14.96
C THR A 348 6.10 -30.40 15.56
N SER A 349 5.74 -29.29 14.89
CA SER A 349 4.80 -28.30 15.46
C SER A 349 3.84 -27.64 14.46
N LYS A 350 3.83 -28.11 13.20
CA LYS A 350 2.98 -27.55 12.15
C LYS A 350 2.53 -28.61 11.16
N ASN A 351 1.27 -28.51 10.79
CA ASN A 351 0.70 -29.17 9.63
C ASN A 351 0.81 -28.28 8.39
N LYS A 352 0.63 -28.88 7.20
CA LYS A 352 0.61 -28.15 5.93
C LYS A 352 -0.55 -28.57 5.03
N ILE A 353 -1.04 -27.64 4.23
CA ILE A 353 -1.96 -27.89 3.10
C ILE A 353 -1.30 -27.39 1.82
N SER A 354 -1.37 -28.20 0.76
CA SER A 354 -0.92 -27.82 -0.58
C SER A 354 -2.08 -27.90 -1.55
N PHE A 355 -2.25 -26.87 -2.37
CA PHE A 355 -3.32 -26.81 -3.36
C PHE A 355 -2.89 -26.05 -4.61
N ARG A 356 -3.63 -26.27 -5.70
CA ARG A 356 -3.51 -25.52 -6.95
C ARG A 356 -4.85 -24.91 -7.32
N LEU A 357 -4.81 -23.70 -7.88
CA LEU A 357 -5.99 -22.98 -8.32
C LEU A 357 -6.07 -22.99 -9.84
N ARG A 358 -7.28 -22.94 -10.38
CA ARG A 358 -7.49 -22.80 -11.81
C ARG A 358 -7.03 -21.41 -12.29
N ILE A 359 -6.38 -21.37 -13.44
CA ILE A 359 -5.96 -20.13 -14.09
C ILE A 359 -7.20 -19.44 -14.70
N GLY A 360 -8.03 -20.14 -15.48
CA GLY A 360 -9.33 -19.64 -15.95
C GLY A 360 -9.27 -18.26 -16.64
N GLY A 361 -8.21 -18.01 -17.43
CA GLY A 361 -7.95 -16.69 -18.06
C GLY A 361 -7.16 -15.70 -17.20
N ASN A 362 -6.80 -16.05 -15.97
CA ASN A 362 -5.83 -15.32 -15.15
C ASN A 362 -4.39 -15.73 -15.51
N THR A 363 -3.89 -15.33 -16.68
CA THR A 363 -2.58 -15.77 -17.20
C THR A 363 -1.37 -15.36 -16.35
N ILE A 364 -1.55 -14.40 -15.43
CA ILE A 364 -0.54 -13.94 -14.48
C ILE A 364 -1.15 -14.03 -13.08
N PRO A 365 -1.35 -15.24 -12.52
CA PRO A 365 -1.95 -15.38 -11.21
C PRO A 365 -1.00 -14.85 -10.13
N VAL A 366 -1.56 -14.11 -9.18
CA VAL A 366 -0.84 -13.59 -8.01
C VAL A 366 -1.57 -14.04 -6.75
N VAL A 367 -0.86 -14.71 -5.87
CA VAL A 367 -1.39 -15.11 -4.56
C VAL A 367 -0.78 -14.21 -3.49
N PHE A 368 -1.63 -13.66 -2.64
CA PHE A 368 -1.23 -12.86 -1.50
C PHE A 368 -1.75 -13.47 -0.18
N ILE A 369 -0.89 -13.47 0.84
CA ILE A 369 -1.21 -13.92 2.19
C ILE A 369 -0.79 -12.82 3.15
N GLN A 370 -1.75 -12.28 3.89
CA GLN A 370 -1.49 -11.18 4.81
C GLN A 370 -0.62 -11.60 6.01
N ASN A 371 -0.79 -12.85 6.47
CA ASN A 371 0.04 -13.42 7.53
C ASN A 371 1.09 -14.36 6.97
N ASN A 372 2.27 -13.80 6.74
CA ASN A 372 3.41 -14.53 6.17
C ASN A 372 3.92 -15.69 7.05
N LYS A 373 3.45 -15.84 8.30
CA LYS A 373 3.76 -17.03 9.14
C LYS A 373 3.27 -18.34 8.53
N TYR A 374 2.31 -18.27 7.62
CA TYR A 374 1.74 -19.44 6.96
C TYR A 374 2.36 -19.75 5.60
N SER A 375 3.18 -18.86 5.02
CA SER A 375 3.78 -19.09 3.70
C SER A 375 4.98 -20.05 3.73
N SER A 376 5.59 -20.26 4.89
CA SER A 376 6.77 -21.10 5.05
C SER A 376 6.85 -21.70 6.45
N SER A 377 7.43 -22.90 6.55
CA SER A 377 7.83 -23.47 7.84
C SER A 377 9.01 -22.72 8.46
N ASN A 378 9.90 -22.13 7.63
CA ASN A 378 11.07 -21.37 8.04
C ASN A 378 10.76 -19.85 8.12
N ALA A 379 11.01 -19.24 9.28
CA ALA A 379 10.77 -17.82 9.53
C ALA A 379 11.52 -16.88 8.58
N ASN A 380 12.69 -17.30 8.05
CA ASN A 380 13.53 -16.47 7.18
C ASN A 380 13.05 -16.43 5.72
N ASN A 381 12.16 -17.34 5.33
CA ASN A 381 11.67 -17.49 3.95
C ASN A 381 10.19 -17.10 3.79
N ARG A 382 9.67 -16.31 4.72
CA ARG A 382 8.27 -15.90 4.70
C ARG A 382 8.03 -14.95 3.53
N LYS A 383 7.07 -15.29 2.66
CA LYS A 383 6.68 -14.50 1.50
C LYS A 383 5.21 -14.14 1.62
N CYS A 384 4.90 -12.86 1.48
CA CYS A 384 3.52 -12.41 1.37
C CYS A 384 2.96 -12.65 -0.05
N PHE A 385 3.82 -12.78 -1.06
CA PHE A 385 3.45 -12.97 -2.47
C PHE A 385 4.01 -14.27 -3.08
N PHE A 386 3.18 -14.94 -3.88
CA PHE A 386 3.59 -15.96 -4.85
C PHE A 386 3.15 -15.49 -6.24
N LYS A 387 4.09 -15.41 -7.20
CA LYS A 387 3.87 -14.83 -8.54
C LYS A 387 4.23 -15.81 -9.62
N ASN A 388 3.60 -15.67 -10.79
CA ASN A 388 3.84 -16.49 -11.98
C ASN A 388 3.83 -17.96 -11.60
N ILE A 389 2.92 -18.29 -10.71
CA ILE A 389 2.66 -19.66 -10.30
C ILE A 389 1.92 -20.37 -11.42
N THR A 390 2.21 -20.11 -12.69
CA THR A 390 1.73 -20.94 -13.80
C THR A 390 2.71 -22.08 -13.99
N GLU A 391 2.23 -23.32 -14.12
CA GLU A 391 3.12 -24.42 -14.51
C GLU A 391 3.57 -24.23 -15.95
N THR A 392 4.85 -24.46 -16.24
CA THR A 392 5.40 -24.33 -17.60
C THR A 392 4.86 -25.41 -18.56
N SER A 393 4.34 -26.51 -18.02
CA SER A 393 3.79 -27.65 -18.78
C SER A 393 2.27 -27.80 -18.69
N GLN A 394 1.60 -27.18 -17.70
CA GLN A 394 0.14 -27.19 -17.56
C GLN A 394 -0.40 -25.76 -17.45
N THR A 395 -1.01 -25.27 -18.52
CA THR A 395 -1.54 -23.89 -18.63
C THR A 395 -2.83 -23.65 -17.85
N GLU A 396 -3.35 -24.70 -17.21
CA GLU A 396 -4.68 -24.72 -16.63
C GLU A 396 -4.70 -24.46 -15.12
N TRP A 397 -3.65 -24.89 -14.43
CA TRP A 397 -3.54 -24.86 -12.98
C TRP A 397 -2.35 -24.02 -12.55
N THR A 398 -2.45 -23.45 -11.36
CA THR A 398 -1.29 -22.85 -10.74
C THR A 398 -0.28 -23.93 -10.31
N GLN A 399 0.98 -23.55 -10.08
CA GLN A 399 1.92 -24.27 -9.26
C GLN A 399 1.34 -24.47 -7.85
N ASN A 400 1.88 -25.44 -7.12
CA ASN A 400 1.48 -25.72 -5.76
C ASN A 400 1.68 -24.50 -4.83
N ILE A 401 0.58 -24.08 -4.21
CA ILE A 401 0.56 -23.13 -3.11
C ILE A 401 0.55 -23.95 -1.82
N THR A 402 1.55 -23.78 -0.96
CA THR A 402 1.65 -24.49 0.31
C THR A 402 1.50 -23.52 1.47
N LEU A 403 0.56 -23.83 2.36
CA LEU A 403 0.34 -23.11 3.61
C LEU A 403 0.68 -24.00 4.79
N TYR A 404 1.25 -23.41 5.83
CA TYR A 404 1.54 -24.05 7.10
C TYR A 404 0.61 -23.51 8.18
N TYR A 405 0.18 -24.38 9.09
CA TYR A 405 -0.72 -24.00 10.17
C TYR A 405 -0.45 -24.83 11.43
N PRO A 406 -0.93 -24.38 12.61
CA PRO A 406 -0.61 -25.05 13.87
C PRO A 406 -1.20 -26.46 13.97
N ASP A 407 -0.46 -27.36 14.61
CA ASP A 407 -0.98 -28.65 15.06
C ASP A 407 -1.36 -28.61 16.56
N ASP A 408 -1.97 -29.67 17.06
CA ASP A 408 -2.37 -29.80 18.47
C ASP A 408 -1.19 -30.09 19.42
N GLY A 409 0.05 -30.17 18.91
CA GLY A 409 1.25 -30.54 19.65
C GLY A 409 1.25 -31.97 20.20
N SER A 410 0.30 -32.83 19.79
CA SER A 410 0.31 -34.25 20.11
C SER A 410 1.25 -35.02 19.18
N THR A 411 1.58 -36.26 19.52
CA THR A 411 2.34 -37.17 18.64
C THR A 411 1.62 -37.49 17.33
N ASN A 412 0.29 -37.32 17.29
CA ASN A 412 -0.51 -37.53 16.10
C ASN A 412 -0.60 -36.26 15.24
N HIS A 413 -0.17 -35.11 15.77
CA HIS A 413 -0.22 -33.79 15.14
C HIS A 413 -1.59 -33.53 14.51
N LEU A 414 -2.65 -33.64 15.29
CA LEU A 414 -4.00 -33.30 14.81
C LEU A 414 -4.03 -31.82 14.44
N ASN A 415 -4.95 -31.44 13.57
CA ASN A 415 -5.15 -30.04 13.25
C ASN A 415 -5.54 -29.26 14.50
N MET A 416 -4.96 -28.09 14.71
CA MET A 416 -5.59 -27.09 15.53
C MET A 416 -6.61 -26.33 14.70
N ALA A 417 -7.83 -26.15 15.22
CA ALA A 417 -8.83 -25.33 14.53
C ALA A 417 -8.22 -23.96 14.16
N THR A 418 -8.33 -23.58 12.89
CA THR A 418 -7.70 -22.35 12.39
C THR A 418 -8.36 -21.87 11.11
N HIS A 419 -8.20 -20.60 10.79
CA HIS A 419 -8.74 -19.98 9.59
C HIS A 419 -7.59 -19.44 8.74
N LEU A 420 -7.46 -19.90 7.49
CA LEU A 420 -6.42 -19.49 6.56
C LEU A 420 -7.05 -18.64 5.46
N THR A 421 -6.67 -17.37 5.37
CA THR A 421 -7.14 -16.45 4.34
C THR A 421 -6.07 -16.24 3.28
N VAL A 422 -6.45 -16.45 2.02
CA VAL A 422 -5.61 -16.33 0.84
C VAL A 422 -6.31 -15.43 -0.16
N TYR A 423 -5.59 -14.52 -0.79
CA TYR A 423 -6.13 -13.69 -1.85
C TYR A 423 -5.56 -14.14 -3.19
N TYR A 424 -6.44 -14.44 -4.14
CA TYR A 424 -6.08 -14.83 -5.50
C TYR A 424 -6.44 -13.70 -6.46
N TYR A 425 -5.40 -13.01 -6.93
CA TYR A 425 -5.52 -11.83 -7.76
C TYR A 425 -5.16 -12.12 -9.20
N VAL A 426 -5.74 -11.29 -10.07
CA VAL A 426 -5.34 -11.20 -11.46
C VAL A 426 -4.12 -10.28 -11.57
N GLY A 427 -3.03 -10.75 -12.15
CA GLY A 427 -1.78 -9.98 -12.35
C GLY A 427 -1.74 -9.18 -13.66
N GLN A 428 -2.63 -9.47 -14.61
CA GLN A 428 -2.72 -8.76 -15.89
C GLN A 428 -3.92 -7.81 -15.96
N ALA A 429 -3.81 -6.67 -16.64
CA ALA A 429 -4.94 -5.74 -16.81
C ALA A 429 -6.15 -6.44 -17.46
N VAL A 430 -7.35 -6.21 -16.93
CA VAL A 430 -8.60 -6.73 -17.49
C VAL A 430 -9.20 -5.65 -18.36
N THR A 431 -8.91 -5.71 -19.65
CA THR A 431 -9.26 -4.66 -20.63
C THR A 431 -10.61 -4.88 -21.30
N SER A 432 -11.07 -6.14 -21.34
CA SER A 432 -12.37 -6.58 -21.84
C SER A 432 -12.79 -7.81 -21.04
N GLY A 433 -14.07 -7.95 -20.70
CA GLY A 433 -14.52 -9.17 -20.06
C GLY A 433 -16.03 -9.20 -19.83
N THR A 434 -16.64 -10.34 -20.13
CA THR A 434 -18.04 -10.65 -19.83
C THR A 434 -18.23 -11.25 -18.43
N SER A 435 -17.15 -11.56 -17.70
CA SER A 435 -17.20 -12.31 -16.43
C SER A 435 -16.39 -11.70 -15.29
N ARG A 436 -15.70 -10.58 -15.50
CA ARG A 436 -14.89 -9.89 -14.48
C ARG A 436 -15.07 -8.37 -14.57
N LEU A 437 -14.94 -7.69 -13.43
CA LEU A 437 -14.89 -6.24 -13.42
C LEU A 437 -13.66 -5.73 -14.20
N LEU A 438 -13.80 -4.56 -14.81
CA LEU A 438 -12.72 -3.97 -15.58
C LEU A 438 -11.65 -3.42 -14.63
N ASN A 439 -10.40 -3.65 -15.01
CA ASN A 439 -9.22 -3.15 -14.33
C ASN A 439 -8.16 -2.87 -15.41
N LYS A 440 -8.42 -1.86 -16.22
CA LYS A 440 -7.55 -1.42 -17.33
C LYS A 440 -6.33 -0.70 -16.77
N LYS A 441 -6.53 0.06 -15.70
CA LYS A 441 -5.56 0.90 -15.03
C LYS A 441 -5.62 0.70 -13.53
N TYR A 442 -4.49 0.92 -12.86
CA TYR A 442 -4.35 0.71 -11.41
C TYR A 442 -5.43 1.42 -10.57
N TYR A 443 -5.88 2.59 -11.00
CA TYR A 443 -6.89 3.40 -10.31
C TYR A 443 -8.33 2.90 -10.51
N ASP A 444 -8.60 1.97 -11.44
CA ASP A 444 -9.93 1.37 -11.65
C ASP A 444 -10.35 0.44 -10.51
N SER A 445 -9.38 0.05 -9.68
CA SER A 445 -9.58 -0.84 -8.55
C SER A 445 -8.97 -0.32 -7.26
N ALA A 446 -8.46 0.91 -7.24
CA ALA A 446 -7.69 1.38 -6.09
C ALA A 446 -8.54 1.57 -4.82
N PHE A 447 -9.82 1.91 -4.98
CA PHE A 447 -10.67 2.36 -3.88
C PHE A 447 -11.62 1.27 -3.37
N CYS A 448 -11.99 1.39 -2.09
CA CYS A 448 -12.96 0.50 -1.45
C CYS A 448 -14.35 0.62 -2.09
N SER A 449 -15.25 -0.31 -1.74
CA SER A 449 -16.65 -0.24 -2.19
C SER A 449 -17.34 1.04 -1.72
N ILE A 450 -18.21 1.62 -2.56
CA ILE A 450 -19.07 2.75 -2.15
C ILE A 450 -20.22 2.31 -1.23
N ASP A 451 -20.44 0.99 -1.14
CA ASP A 451 -21.49 0.36 -0.34
C ASP A 451 -21.02 -0.05 1.05
N MET A 452 -19.79 0.33 1.43
CA MET A 452 -19.32 0.13 2.79
C MET A 452 -20.24 0.83 3.80
N GLU A 453 -20.53 0.12 4.89
CA GLU A 453 -21.53 0.55 5.86
C GLU A 453 -21.13 1.89 6.51
N GLY A 454 -22.03 2.87 6.50
CA GLY A 454 -21.79 4.20 7.09
C GLY A 454 -20.94 5.15 6.24
N LEU A 455 -20.32 4.69 5.15
CA LEU A 455 -19.52 5.56 4.27
C LEU A 455 -20.34 6.74 3.73
N GLY A 456 -19.88 7.96 4.04
CA GLY A 456 -20.52 9.20 3.63
C GLY A 456 -21.74 9.60 4.47
N ASP A 457 -21.95 8.98 5.64
CA ASP A 457 -22.98 9.38 6.58
C ASP A 457 -22.68 10.77 7.16
N THR A 458 -23.46 11.76 6.73
CA THR A 458 -23.29 13.18 7.09
C THR A 458 -23.66 13.48 8.55
N THR A 459 -24.27 12.52 9.26
CA THR A 459 -24.50 12.65 10.71
C THR A 459 -23.22 12.44 11.52
N ILE A 460 -22.17 11.90 10.90
CA ILE A 460 -20.88 11.64 11.52
C ILE A 460 -19.91 12.76 11.12
N LYS A 461 -19.43 13.52 12.12
CA LYS A 461 -18.49 14.64 11.87
C LYS A 461 -17.11 14.17 11.39
N ASN A 462 -16.65 13.03 11.91
CA ASN A 462 -15.34 12.45 11.62
C ASN A 462 -15.51 10.97 11.31
N GLY A 463 -16.02 10.65 10.13
CA GLY A 463 -16.24 9.27 9.74
C GLY A 463 -15.01 8.63 9.12
N HIS A 464 -14.80 7.35 9.39
CA HIS A 464 -13.76 6.53 8.77
C HIS A 464 -14.29 5.12 8.55
N VAL A 465 -13.90 4.53 7.43
CA VAL A 465 -14.11 3.12 7.14
C VAL A 465 -12.89 2.60 6.39
N GLU A 466 -12.49 1.36 6.70
CA GLU A 466 -11.35 0.69 6.07
C GLU A 466 -11.80 -0.66 5.53
N ASN A 467 -11.45 -0.95 4.28
CA ASN A 467 -11.80 -2.19 3.60
C ASN A 467 -11.10 -3.37 4.26
N VAL A 468 -11.82 -4.44 4.60
CA VAL A 468 -11.16 -5.55 5.30
C VAL A 468 -10.30 -6.41 4.40
N SER A 469 -10.67 -6.55 3.12
CA SER A 469 -9.83 -7.25 2.16
C SER A 469 -8.85 -6.25 1.57
N PRO A 470 -7.56 -6.60 1.51
CA PRO A 470 -6.63 -5.87 0.68
C PRO A 470 -7.08 -5.89 -0.77
N VAL A 471 -6.80 -4.81 -1.48
CA VAL A 471 -7.06 -4.72 -2.92
C VAL A 471 -5.75 -4.80 -3.67
N TYR A 472 -5.70 -5.56 -4.75
CA TYR A 472 -4.51 -5.65 -5.56
C TYR A 472 -4.48 -4.54 -6.61
N ILE A 473 -3.48 -3.68 -6.48
CA ILE A 473 -3.23 -2.57 -7.39
C ILE A 473 -2.06 -2.97 -8.28
N LYS A 474 -2.22 -2.73 -9.57
CA LYS A 474 -1.19 -2.98 -10.56
C LYS A 474 -1.33 -1.98 -11.70
N GLU A 475 -0.19 -1.53 -12.21
CA GLU A 475 -0.14 -0.87 -13.51
C GLU A 475 0.85 -1.66 -14.37
N PRO A 476 0.41 -2.25 -15.50
CA PRO A 476 1.35 -2.84 -16.42
C PRO A 476 2.29 -1.76 -16.93
N LEU A 477 3.47 -2.19 -17.38
CA LEU A 477 4.38 -1.30 -18.07
C LEU A 477 3.67 -0.54 -19.19
N GLN A 478 3.76 0.78 -19.17
CA GLN A 478 3.26 1.64 -20.25
C GLN A 478 4.34 1.93 -21.28
N THR A 479 3.91 2.29 -22.49
CA THR A 479 4.82 2.69 -23.59
C THR A 479 5.57 3.99 -23.30
N ASP A 480 4.97 4.89 -22.53
CA ASP A 480 5.61 6.11 -22.01
C ASP A 480 6.63 5.81 -20.89
N GLY A 481 6.81 4.53 -20.54
CA GLY A 481 7.68 4.02 -19.48
C GLY A 481 7.29 4.46 -18.06
N THR A 482 6.04 4.93 -17.90
CA THR A 482 5.38 5.01 -16.60
C THR A 482 4.74 3.65 -16.23
N GLY A 483 4.40 3.44 -14.95
CA GLY A 483 3.80 2.18 -14.49
C GLY A 483 4.83 1.11 -14.09
N ASN A 484 4.51 -0.15 -14.36
CA ASN A 484 5.26 -1.34 -13.92
C ASN A 484 5.41 -1.46 -12.40
N PHE A 485 4.31 -1.24 -11.69
CA PHE A 485 4.24 -1.46 -10.25
C PHE A 485 3.07 -2.37 -9.91
N SER A 486 3.21 -3.12 -8.82
CA SER A 486 2.09 -3.85 -8.25
C SER A 486 2.26 -4.10 -6.76
N PHE A 487 1.14 -4.03 -6.03
CA PHE A 487 1.13 -4.17 -4.59
C PHE A 487 -0.25 -4.55 -4.06
N ALA A 488 -0.27 -5.18 -2.90
CA ALA A 488 -1.48 -5.32 -2.11
C ALA A 488 -1.66 -4.02 -1.33
N SER A 489 -2.87 -3.47 -1.38
CA SER A 489 -3.20 -2.17 -0.80
C SER A 489 -4.25 -2.33 0.28
N GLN A 490 -4.14 -1.51 1.31
CA GLN A 490 -5.20 -1.26 2.27
C GLN A 490 -6.00 -0.06 1.79
N SER A 491 -7.27 -0.26 1.43
CA SER A 491 -8.14 0.82 0.94
C SER A 491 -9.18 1.22 1.98
N GLY A 492 -9.72 2.42 1.87
CA GLY A 492 -10.74 2.95 2.79
C GLY A 492 -11.15 4.38 2.42
N ALA A 493 -11.86 5.03 3.33
CA ALA A 493 -12.24 6.44 3.17
C ALA A 493 -12.40 7.16 4.52
N TYR A 494 -12.04 8.43 4.53
CA TYR A 494 -12.35 9.39 5.59
C TYR A 494 -13.42 10.37 5.09
N TRP A 495 -14.32 10.82 5.96
CA TRP A 495 -15.26 11.86 5.59
C TRP A 495 -15.64 12.79 6.73
N ASP A 496 -15.99 14.01 6.37
CA ASP A 496 -16.70 14.97 7.21
C ASP A 496 -18.10 15.24 6.57
N PRO A 497 -18.93 16.14 7.10
CA PRO A 497 -20.24 16.40 6.51
C PRO A 497 -20.22 16.88 5.05
N ASN A 498 -19.10 17.43 4.57
CA ASN A 498 -18.96 18.06 3.25
C ASN A 498 -18.07 17.27 2.30
N LYS A 499 -17.13 16.47 2.81
CA LYS A 499 -16.06 15.84 2.02
C LYS A 499 -15.86 14.39 2.32
N VAL A 500 -15.42 13.65 1.31
CA VAL A 500 -14.97 12.27 1.39
C VAL A 500 -13.62 12.17 0.70
N LEU A 501 -12.65 11.59 1.39
CA LEU A 501 -11.34 11.24 0.85
C LEU A 501 -11.19 9.72 0.88
N PHE A 502 -11.33 9.10 -0.28
CA PHE A 502 -10.93 7.72 -0.49
C PHE A 502 -9.41 7.62 -0.51
N TYR A 503 -8.88 6.53 0.02
CA TYR A 503 -7.46 6.23 -0.02
C TYR A 503 -7.21 4.78 -0.39
N SER A 504 -6.02 4.55 -0.92
CA SER A 504 -5.40 3.25 -1.06
C SER A 504 -3.92 3.38 -0.70
N LYS A 505 -3.53 2.76 0.41
CA LYS A 505 -2.15 2.80 0.92
C LYS A 505 -1.51 1.44 0.72
N VAL A 506 -0.23 1.41 0.38
CA VAL A 506 0.49 0.15 0.23
C VAL A 506 0.51 -0.64 1.55
N LEU A 507 0.07 -1.90 1.48
CA LEU A 507 0.18 -2.87 2.56
C LEU A 507 1.46 -3.69 2.40
N GLU A 508 1.68 -4.25 1.21
CA GLU A 508 2.86 -5.02 0.85
C GLU A 508 3.21 -4.80 -0.62
N LYS A 509 4.48 -4.50 -0.91
CA LYS A 509 5.01 -4.35 -2.27
C LYS A 509 5.65 -5.63 -2.77
N ARG A 510 5.69 -5.76 -4.09
CA ARG A 510 6.64 -6.66 -4.76
C ARG A 510 7.90 -5.84 -5.05
N THR A 511 9.04 -6.25 -4.48
CA THR A 511 10.33 -5.53 -4.61
C THR A 511 10.80 -5.35 -6.05
N GLU A 512 10.36 -6.24 -6.95
CA GLU A 512 10.63 -6.23 -8.38
C GLU A 512 9.68 -5.34 -9.20
N ASP A 513 8.51 -5.01 -8.66
CA ASP A 513 7.48 -4.24 -9.36
C ASP A 513 7.31 -2.88 -8.71
N SER A 514 8.23 -1.97 -9.03
CA SER A 514 8.06 -0.57 -8.74
C SER A 514 8.28 0.32 -9.95
N SER A 515 7.54 1.42 -9.98
CA SER A 515 7.70 2.45 -10.99
C SER A 515 9.07 3.13 -10.87
N GLY A 516 9.65 3.11 -9.66
CA GLY A 516 10.84 3.87 -9.30
C GLY A 516 10.60 5.38 -9.24
N LYS A 517 9.38 5.86 -9.49
CA LYS A 517 9.03 7.27 -9.31
C LYS A 517 9.03 7.58 -7.83
N THR A 518 9.86 8.52 -7.39
CA THR A 518 9.88 8.95 -5.99
C THR A 518 9.20 10.30 -5.80
N TYR A 519 8.78 10.57 -4.57
CA TYR A 519 8.37 11.91 -4.17
C TYR A 519 9.59 12.81 -4.04
N LEU A 520 9.60 13.91 -4.81
CA LEU A 520 10.50 15.02 -4.56
C LEU A 520 9.80 15.85 -3.48
N ASN A 521 10.38 16.02 -2.27
CA ASN A 521 9.72 16.71 -1.15
C ASN A 521 9.98 18.22 -1.21
N THR A 522 8.97 19.05 -0.97
CA THR A 522 8.96 20.43 -1.53
C THR A 522 8.13 21.42 -0.73
N HIS A 523 6.98 20.97 -0.22
CA HIS A 523 5.99 21.78 0.46
C HIS A 523 5.45 20.99 1.65
N LEU A 524 5.60 21.57 2.83
CA LEU A 524 5.04 21.04 4.06
C LEU A 524 3.60 21.52 4.24
N ARG A 525 2.80 21.39 3.18
CA ARG A 525 1.41 21.79 3.21
C ARG A 525 0.51 20.60 3.38
N ARG A 526 -0.42 20.71 4.32
CA ARG A 526 -1.38 19.66 4.60
C ARG A 526 -2.71 19.92 3.90
N MET A 527 -3.51 18.87 3.75
CA MET A 527 -4.85 18.96 3.16
C MET A 527 -5.78 19.79 4.06
N ASN A 528 -6.91 20.27 3.57
CA ASN A 528 -7.95 20.76 4.47
C ASN A 528 -9.16 19.83 4.40
N ILE A 529 -9.37 19.02 5.43
CA ILE A 529 -10.58 18.22 5.65
C ILE A 529 -10.96 18.35 7.13
N GLY A 530 -12.24 18.54 7.44
CA GLY A 530 -12.71 18.78 8.81
C GLY A 530 -12.71 17.54 9.70
N ASN A 531 -12.14 16.41 9.25
CA ASN A 531 -12.19 15.13 9.93
C ASN A 531 -11.01 14.94 10.88
N SER A 532 -11.23 14.91 12.20
CA SER A 532 -10.16 14.74 13.21
C SER A 532 -9.39 13.40 13.15
N GLN A 533 -10.02 12.30 12.74
CA GLN A 533 -9.37 10.97 12.64
C GLN A 533 -8.39 10.89 11.46
N PHE A 534 -8.72 11.58 10.37
CA PHE A 534 -7.77 11.76 9.28
C PHE A 534 -6.46 12.39 9.79
N TYR A 535 -6.53 13.31 10.76
CA TYR A 535 -5.35 13.95 11.37
C TYR A 535 -4.45 13.00 12.16
N SER A 536 -4.98 11.91 12.71
CA SER A 536 -4.18 10.96 13.48
C SER A 536 -3.52 9.88 12.60
N ASP A 537 -4.25 9.38 11.59
CA ASP A 537 -3.91 8.08 10.98
C ASP A 537 -3.27 8.19 9.59
N LEU A 538 -3.56 9.25 8.84
CA LEU A 538 -3.01 9.44 7.49
C LEU A 538 -2.37 10.83 7.31
N TRP A 539 -2.89 11.85 7.98
CA TRP A 539 -2.40 13.23 7.84
C TRP A 539 -0.93 13.41 8.11
N ASN A 540 -0.41 12.82 9.18
CA ASN A 540 1.00 12.95 9.54
C ASN A 540 1.89 12.36 8.45
N ASP A 541 1.35 11.43 7.68
CA ASP A 541 2.08 10.68 6.69
C ASP A 541 2.17 11.42 5.36
N PHE A 542 1.38 12.44 5.01
CA PHE A 542 1.56 13.10 3.71
C PHE A 542 1.36 14.61 3.67
N TYR A 543 1.89 15.19 2.60
CA TYR A 543 1.75 16.60 2.25
C TYR A 543 1.22 16.73 0.82
N ILE A 544 0.55 17.84 0.53
CA ILE A 544 -0.06 18.13 -0.76
C ILE A 544 0.50 19.41 -1.38
N VAL A 545 0.41 19.49 -2.70
CA VAL A 545 0.59 20.72 -3.47
C VAL A 545 -0.68 20.98 -4.25
N CYS A 546 -1.26 22.18 -4.17
CA CYS A 546 -2.47 22.52 -4.91
C CYS A 546 -2.19 23.69 -5.85
N LYS A 547 -2.49 23.50 -7.14
CA LYS A 547 -2.23 24.49 -8.20
C LYS A 547 -3.54 24.86 -8.90
N GLN A 548 -3.56 26.06 -9.49
CA GLN A 548 -4.68 26.56 -10.29
C GLN A 548 -4.41 26.39 -11.79
N TYR A 549 -5.45 26.04 -12.52
CA TYR A 549 -5.44 25.78 -13.95
C TYR A 549 -6.58 26.59 -14.60
N PRO A 550 -6.28 27.70 -15.28
CA PRO A 550 -7.26 28.42 -16.09
C PRO A 550 -7.75 27.54 -17.24
N THR A 551 -9.05 27.35 -17.36
CA THR A 551 -9.69 26.59 -18.44
C THR A 551 -10.65 27.50 -19.20
N ALA A 552 -11.11 27.04 -20.38
CA ALA A 552 -12.08 27.80 -21.18
C ALA A 552 -13.38 28.14 -20.41
N THR A 553 -13.72 27.38 -19.36
CA THR A 553 -14.94 27.56 -18.57
C THR A 553 -14.71 28.11 -17.15
N GLY A 554 -13.47 28.50 -16.81
CA GLY A 554 -13.11 29.07 -15.50
C GLY A 554 -11.84 28.48 -14.90
N THR A 555 -11.59 28.73 -13.61
CA THR A 555 -10.36 28.26 -12.94
C THR A 555 -10.59 26.98 -12.15
N LEU A 556 -9.76 25.97 -12.41
CA LEU A 556 -9.76 24.71 -11.69
C LEU A 556 -8.64 24.68 -10.65
N LYS A 557 -8.91 24.14 -9.46
CA LYS A 557 -7.88 23.79 -8.47
C LYS A 557 -7.62 22.29 -8.52
N ILE A 558 -6.35 21.88 -8.60
CA ILE A 558 -5.95 20.47 -8.62
C ILE A 558 -4.89 20.24 -7.54
N PRO A 559 -5.27 19.59 -6.41
CA PRO A 559 -4.33 19.01 -5.47
C PRO A 559 -3.56 17.84 -6.08
N GLY A 560 -2.30 17.70 -5.69
CA GLY A 560 -1.44 16.54 -5.94
C GLY A 560 -0.68 16.16 -4.67
N LEU A 561 -0.23 14.92 -4.58
CA LEU A 561 0.62 14.45 -3.50
C LEU A 561 2.02 15.05 -3.65
N ASN A 562 2.48 15.70 -2.58
CA ASN A 562 3.80 16.28 -2.51
C ASN A 562 4.82 15.30 -1.91
N SER A 563 4.42 14.59 -0.86
CA SER A 563 5.25 13.54 -0.25
C SER A 563 4.39 12.62 0.61
N TYR A 564 4.78 11.36 0.76
CA TYR A 564 4.21 10.40 1.70
C TYR A 564 5.33 9.76 2.55
N HIS A 565 5.16 9.72 3.87
CA HIS A 565 6.13 9.43 4.92
C HIS A 565 5.60 8.30 5.80
N LYS A 566 6.03 7.08 5.51
CA LYS A 566 5.98 5.98 6.47
C LYS A 566 7.43 5.54 6.69
N ALA A 567 8.06 6.04 7.75
CA ALA A 567 9.40 5.66 8.23
C ALA A 567 10.45 5.24 7.15
N LEU A 568 11.19 6.23 6.61
CA LEU A 568 12.59 6.15 6.13
C LEU A 568 13.06 5.16 5.03
N VAL A 569 12.20 4.43 4.31
CA VAL A 569 12.63 3.65 3.11
C VAL A 569 12.08 4.27 1.83
N LYS A 570 12.83 4.15 0.71
CA LYS A 570 12.56 4.74 -0.62
C LYS A 570 11.05 4.88 -0.90
N LYS A 571 10.61 6.13 -1.11
CA LYS A 571 9.19 6.55 -1.15
C LYS A 571 8.71 6.60 -2.58
N GLU A 572 7.98 5.59 -3.02
CA GLU A 572 7.51 5.52 -4.40
C GLU A 572 6.15 6.21 -4.51
N LYS A 573 5.88 6.90 -5.62
CA LYS A 573 4.66 7.70 -5.78
C LYS A 573 3.40 6.86 -5.65
N GLU A 574 3.43 5.62 -6.13
CA GLU A 574 2.32 4.67 -6.09
C GLU A 574 1.92 4.19 -4.67
N ASP A 575 2.68 4.55 -3.62
CA ASP A 575 2.44 4.06 -2.25
C ASP A 575 1.16 4.58 -1.61
N LEU A 576 0.64 5.67 -2.17
CA LEU A 576 -0.60 6.29 -1.75
C LEU A 576 -1.37 6.79 -2.98
N ILE A 577 -2.59 6.31 -3.13
CA ILE A 577 -3.54 6.78 -4.14
C ILE A 577 -4.76 7.35 -3.41
N LEU A 578 -5.21 8.53 -3.82
CA LEU A 578 -6.27 9.29 -3.18
C LEU A 578 -7.36 9.69 -4.19
N LEU A 579 -8.61 9.71 -3.74
CA LEU A 579 -9.72 10.29 -4.46
C LEU A 579 -10.57 11.17 -3.54
N GLY A 580 -10.57 12.48 -3.81
CA GLY A 580 -11.36 13.47 -3.10
C GLY A 580 -12.67 13.79 -3.81
N LEU A 581 -13.79 13.64 -3.11
CA LEU A 581 -15.16 13.95 -3.56
C LEU A 581 -15.89 14.74 -2.46
N THR A 582 -16.92 15.49 -2.81
CA THR A 582 -17.88 15.98 -1.81
C THR A 582 -18.79 14.86 -1.33
N THR A 583 -19.37 14.99 -0.14
CA THR A 583 -20.42 14.06 0.34
C THR A 583 -21.62 14.04 -0.59
N SER A 584 -22.02 15.19 -1.16
CA SER A 584 -23.10 15.27 -2.15
C SER A 584 -22.79 14.48 -3.43
N GLU A 585 -21.56 14.58 -3.95
CA GLU A 585 -21.14 13.80 -5.11
C GLU A 585 -21.13 12.30 -4.79
N LEU A 586 -20.63 11.90 -3.62
CA LEU A 586 -20.70 10.51 -3.19
C LEU A 586 -22.15 10.02 -3.11
N GLN A 587 -23.08 10.81 -2.59
CA GLN A 587 -24.49 10.40 -2.54
C GLN A 587 -25.09 10.23 -3.94
N GLN A 588 -24.73 11.09 -4.91
CA GLN A 588 -25.13 10.92 -6.31
C GLN A 588 -24.58 9.61 -6.90
N ILE A 589 -23.31 9.29 -6.62
CA ILE A 589 -22.69 8.03 -7.02
C ILE A 589 -23.43 6.84 -6.38
N LYS A 590 -23.71 6.88 -5.06
CA LYS A 590 -24.43 5.82 -4.34
C LYS A 590 -25.87 5.64 -4.81
N ASN A 591 -26.53 6.71 -5.27
CA ASN A 591 -27.88 6.65 -5.82
C ASN A 591 -27.92 6.08 -7.24
N THR A 592 -26.76 5.86 -7.88
CA THR A 592 -26.66 5.23 -9.21
C THR A 592 -26.92 3.73 -9.09
N THR A 593 -28.19 3.34 -9.26
CA THR A 593 -28.68 1.96 -9.04
C THR A 593 -29.11 1.25 -10.33
N THR A 594 -29.58 1.99 -11.33
CA THR A 594 -30.08 1.41 -12.59
C THR A 594 -28.99 0.57 -13.27
N GLY A 595 -29.26 -0.72 -13.47
CA GLY A 595 -28.36 -1.66 -14.17
C GLY A 595 -27.32 -2.36 -13.28
N LEU A 596 -27.22 -2.02 -11.99
CA LEU A 596 -26.35 -2.71 -11.03
C LEU A 596 -27.18 -3.44 -9.98
N SER A 597 -26.73 -4.64 -9.60
CA SER A 597 -27.37 -5.43 -8.56
C SER A 597 -27.09 -4.83 -7.18
N SER A 598 -28.12 -4.74 -6.34
CA SER A 598 -27.97 -4.40 -4.92
C SER A 598 -27.24 -5.49 -4.11
N PHE A 599 -27.08 -6.68 -4.71
CA PHE A 599 -26.38 -7.80 -4.12
C PHE A 599 -24.87 -7.80 -4.41
N HIS A 600 -24.33 -6.82 -5.11
CA HIS A 600 -22.90 -6.76 -5.44
C HIS A 600 -22.27 -5.46 -4.92
N PRO A 601 -21.09 -5.51 -4.28
CA PRO A 601 -20.36 -4.30 -3.93
C PRO A 601 -20.02 -3.46 -5.16
N ARG A 602 -20.42 -2.19 -5.15
CA ARG A 602 -20.16 -1.27 -6.26
C ARG A 602 -18.85 -0.53 -6.04
N HIS A 603 -18.09 -0.35 -7.11
CA HIS A 603 -16.76 0.26 -7.07
C HIS A 603 -16.67 1.45 -8.01
N ILE A 604 -15.85 2.43 -7.64
CA ILE A 604 -15.52 3.56 -8.49
C ILE A 604 -14.65 3.09 -9.66
N PHE A 605 -14.96 3.59 -10.86
CA PHE A 605 -14.16 3.43 -12.06
C PHE A 605 -13.86 4.82 -12.65
N LEU A 606 -12.62 5.08 -13.05
CA LEU A 606 -12.24 6.39 -13.60
C LEU A 606 -12.01 6.28 -15.10
N GLU A 607 -13.02 6.65 -15.88
CA GLU A 607 -12.89 6.66 -17.34
C GLU A 607 -12.15 7.91 -17.82
N ARG A 608 -11.21 7.71 -18.73
CA ARG A 608 -10.45 8.80 -19.36
C ARG A 608 -11.33 9.55 -20.36
N ASP A 609 -11.42 10.89 -20.26
CA ASP A 609 -12.28 11.70 -21.16
C ASP A 609 -11.68 11.95 -22.56
N HIS A 610 -10.35 11.96 -22.73
CA HIS A 610 -9.68 12.40 -23.97
C HIS A 610 -8.32 11.69 -24.21
N THR A 611 -7.71 11.95 -25.37
CA THR A 611 -6.27 11.75 -25.59
C THR A 611 -5.50 12.68 -24.67
N TYR A 612 -4.84 12.12 -23.67
CA TYR A 612 -4.13 12.88 -22.64
C TYR A 612 -2.67 13.17 -22.97
N PRO A 613 -2.07 14.10 -22.21
CA PRO A 613 -2.69 14.98 -21.21
C PRO A 613 -3.49 16.14 -21.80
N LEU A 614 -4.40 16.72 -21.01
CA LEU A 614 -5.07 17.98 -21.36
C LEU A 614 -4.15 19.16 -21.05
N VAL A 615 -4.34 20.26 -21.77
CA VAL A 615 -3.58 21.50 -21.63
C VAL A 615 -4.53 22.61 -21.18
N ASP A 616 -4.13 23.39 -20.19
CA ASP A 616 -4.91 24.54 -19.73
C ASP A 616 -4.73 25.77 -20.65
N THR A 617 -5.49 26.83 -20.38
CA THR A 617 -5.51 28.07 -21.18
C THR A 617 -4.53 29.14 -20.67
N SER A 618 -3.68 28.81 -19.70
CA SER A 618 -2.64 29.74 -19.24
C SER A 618 -1.53 29.88 -20.28
N ALA A 619 -0.76 30.96 -20.20
CA ALA A 619 0.44 31.13 -21.05
C ALA A 619 1.47 30.00 -20.83
N ASP A 620 1.46 29.38 -19.65
CA ASP A 620 2.32 28.24 -19.30
C ASP A 620 1.76 26.90 -19.81
N HIS A 621 0.54 26.88 -20.38
CA HIS A 621 -0.11 25.71 -20.97
C HIS A 621 0.02 24.45 -20.10
N ARG A 622 -0.45 24.55 -18.87
CA ARG A 622 -0.19 23.54 -17.84
C ARG A 622 -0.96 22.28 -18.16
N ARG A 623 -0.26 21.14 -18.08
CA ARG A 623 -0.86 19.85 -18.40
C ARG A 623 -1.54 19.22 -17.19
N TYR A 624 -2.66 18.52 -17.41
CA TYR A 624 -3.43 17.81 -16.37
C TYR A 624 -4.25 16.66 -16.95
N TYR A 625 -4.83 15.83 -16.08
CA TYR A 625 -5.73 14.73 -16.44
C TYR A 625 -7.17 15.00 -15.95
N LYS A 626 -8.18 14.49 -16.67
CA LYS A 626 -9.62 14.72 -16.40
C LYS A 626 -10.46 13.47 -16.65
N TYR A 627 -10.99 12.85 -15.61
CA TYR A 627 -11.72 11.59 -15.69
C TYR A 627 -13.21 11.78 -15.46
N THR A 628 -14.03 10.95 -16.11
CA THR A 628 -15.42 10.71 -15.71
C THR A 628 -15.45 9.66 -14.61
N VAL A 629 -16.11 9.98 -13.49
CA VAL A 629 -16.41 9.00 -12.46
C VAL A 629 -17.57 8.12 -12.92
N LYS A 630 -17.31 6.82 -13.03
CA LYS A 630 -18.32 5.78 -13.27
C LYS A 630 -18.41 4.85 -12.07
N VAL A 631 -19.49 4.08 -12.03
CA VAL A 631 -19.69 3.01 -11.05
C VAL A 631 -19.67 1.69 -11.80
N GLN A 632 -18.86 0.74 -11.34
CA GLN A 632 -18.85 -0.62 -11.86
C GLN A 632 -19.28 -1.61 -10.78
N GLY A 633 -19.92 -2.69 -11.23
CA GLY A 633 -20.36 -3.80 -10.41
C GLY A 633 -20.84 -4.92 -11.33
N VAL A 634 -21.79 -5.73 -10.87
CA VAL A 634 -22.51 -6.67 -11.76
C VAL A 634 -24.01 -6.39 -11.73
N ASN A 635 -24.73 -6.77 -12.78
CA ASN A 635 -26.20 -6.76 -12.79
C ASN A 635 -26.79 -8.01 -12.09
N ASP A 636 -28.12 -8.12 -12.01
CA ASP A 636 -28.78 -9.25 -11.32
C ASP A 636 -28.55 -10.61 -12.00
N SER A 637 -28.08 -10.62 -13.25
CA SER A 637 -27.63 -11.82 -13.96
C SER A 637 -26.16 -12.17 -13.67
N GLY A 638 -25.46 -11.38 -12.86
CA GLY A 638 -24.05 -11.55 -12.53
C GLY A 638 -23.08 -11.09 -13.62
N VAL A 639 -23.55 -10.31 -14.61
CA VAL A 639 -22.70 -9.79 -15.70
C VAL A 639 -22.07 -8.46 -15.28
N PRO A 640 -20.73 -8.29 -15.41
CA PRO A 640 -20.05 -7.01 -15.17
C PRO A 640 -20.71 -5.89 -15.95
N THR A 641 -21.09 -4.84 -15.23
CA THR A 641 -21.81 -3.69 -15.77
C THR A 641 -21.17 -2.42 -15.24
N MET A 642 -21.15 -1.38 -16.07
CA MET A 642 -20.63 -0.07 -15.73
C MET A 642 -21.65 0.99 -16.09
N VAL A 643 -21.89 1.91 -15.17
CA VAL A 643 -22.92 2.93 -15.27
C VAL A 643 -22.31 4.29 -14.93
N THR A 644 -22.77 5.33 -15.62
CA THR A 644 -22.38 6.70 -15.31
C THR A 644 -23.43 7.29 -14.38
N PRO A 645 -23.05 7.90 -13.24
CA PRO A 645 -24.00 8.62 -12.40
C PRO A 645 -24.75 9.69 -13.19
N THR A 646 -26.00 9.98 -12.81
CA THR A 646 -26.83 11.00 -13.48
C THR A 646 -26.14 12.36 -13.49
N ALA A 647 -25.48 12.70 -12.39
CA ALA A 647 -24.54 13.81 -12.35
C ALA A 647 -23.24 13.37 -13.02
N ASN A 648 -22.86 14.04 -14.11
CA ASN A 648 -21.60 13.79 -14.81
C ASN A 648 -20.42 14.31 -13.96
N ILE A 649 -20.04 13.55 -12.94
CA ILE A 649 -18.99 13.92 -11.98
C ILE A 649 -17.63 13.75 -12.66
N LYS A 650 -16.87 14.85 -12.69
CA LYS A 650 -15.52 14.91 -13.23
C LYS A 650 -14.51 15.02 -12.11
N VAL A 651 -13.42 14.25 -12.21
CA VAL A 651 -12.28 14.36 -11.31
C VAL A 651 -11.02 14.64 -12.09
N TYR A 652 -10.09 15.36 -11.47
CA TYR A 652 -8.88 15.86 -12.09
C TYR A 652 -7.67 15.39 -11.31
N SER A 653 -6.56 15.21 -12.00
CA SER A 653 -5.29 14.83 -11.39
C SER A 653 -4.11 15.50 -12.09
N ARG A 654 -3.04 15.73 -11.35
CA ARG A 654 -1.75 16.21 -11.85
C ARG A 654 -0.61 15.22 -11.69
N ASP A 655 -0.85 14.10 -11.01
CA ASP A 655 0.15 13.10 -10.66
C ASP A 655 -0.33 11.66 -10.92
N ASN A 656 -1.60 11.51 -11.35
CA ASN A 656 -2.36 10.27 -11.38
C ASN A 656 -2.47 9.55 -10.03
N GLN A 657 -2.06 10.18 -8.93
CA GLN A 657 -2.10 9.58 -7.59
C GLN A 657 -3.15 10.25 -6.72
N PHE A 658 -3.40 11.53 -6.93
CA PHE A 658 -4.49 12.23 -6.29
C PHE A 658 -5.49 12.71 -7.33
N PHE A 659 -6.68 12.12 -7.28
CA PHE A 659 -7.82 12.49 -8.08
C PHE A 659 -8.75 13.36 -7.22
N THR A 660 -9.27 14.46 -7.75
CA THR A 660 -10.19 15.32 -7.00
C THR A 660 -11.28 15.87 -7.89
N SER A 661 -12.52 15.95 -7.39
CA SER A 661 -13.53 16.78 -8.03
C SER A 661 -13.20 18.26 -7.84
N SER A 662 -13.68 19.10 -8.76
CA SER A 662 -13.52 20.56 -8.63
C SER A 662 -14.17 21.08 -7.33
N ALA A 663 -15.31 20.51 -6.94
CA ALA A 663 -16.01 20.85 -5.71
C ALA A 663 -15.20 20.48 -4.45
N PHE A 664 -14.57 19.30 -4.42
CA PHE A 664 -13.69 18.91 -3.32
C PHE A 664 -12.48 19.84 -3.20
N ALA A 665 -11.90 20.23 -4.34
CA ALA A 665 -10.69 21.05 -4.39
C ALA A 665 -10.94 22.55 -4.13
N ALA A 666 -12.19 23.02 -4.17
CA ALA A 666 -12.55 24.43 -4.15
C ALA A 666 -12.03 25.18 -2.90
N ASP A 667 -12.03 24.52 -1.74
CA ASP A 667 -11.59 25.09 -0.46
C ASP A 667 -10.11 24.80 -0.13
N GLN A 668 -9.42 24.04 -0.98
CA GLN A 668 -7.99 23.91 -0.86
C GLN A 668 -7.40 25.27 -1.24
N SER A 669 -6.60 25.87 -0.35
CA SER A 669 -5.79 27.03 -0.69
C SER A 669 -4.85 26.67 -1.86
N VAL A 670 -4.31 27.66 -2.55
CA VAL A 670 -3.30 27.41 -3.59
C VAL A 670 -1.93 27.41 -2.92
N SER A 671 -1.07 26.46 -3.27
CA SER A 671 0.29 26.43 -2.75
C SER A 671 1.09 27.58 -3.39
N ALA A 672 1.77 28.37 -2.56
CA ALA A 672 2.61 29.46 -3.03
C ALA A 672 3.76 28.95 -3.92
N GLY A 673 4.24 29.80 -4.82
CA GLY A 673 5.31 29.49 -5.78
C GLY A 673 4.81 29.27 -7.20
N ALA A 674 5.70 29.49 -8.16
CA ALA A 674 5.41 29.28 -9.57
C ALA A 674 5.02 27.83 -9.87
N ASN A 675 4.27 27.59 -10.94
CA ASN A 675 3.89 26.25 -11.38
C ASN A 675 4.94 25.67 -12.35
N ARG A 676 6.19 25.68 -11.91
CA ARG A 676 7.39 25.21 -12.65
C ARG A 676 8.26 24.38 -11.71
N ILE A 677 9.14 23.53 -12.26
CA ILE A 677 10.11 22.77 -11.46
C ILE A 677 11.19 23.75 -10.96
N GLU A 678 11.34 23.86 -9.64
CA GLU A 678 12.33 24.72 -9.01
C GLU A 678 13.23 23.97 -8.03
N PHE A 679 14.55 24.10 -8.16
CA PHE A 679 15.50 23.57 -7.17
C PHE A 679 15.81 24.65 -6.14
N ARG A 680 15.33 24.47 -4.92
CA ARG A 680 15.58 25.39 -3.80
C ARG A 680 16.73 24.85 -2.96
N ILE A 681 17.89 25.48 -3.11
CA ILE A 681 19.15 25.06 -2.49
C ILE A 681 19.42 25.94 -1.28
N PHE A 682 19.67 25.33 -0.13
CA PHE A 682 19.91 26.01 1.14
C PHE A 682 21.37 25.83 1.59
N ARG A 683 21.93 26.86 2.23
CA ARG A 683 23.32 26.86 2.75
C ARG A 683 23.61 25.72 3.74
N ASP A 684 22.59 25.25 4.45
CA ASP A 684 22.65 24.18 5.45
C ASP A 684 22.76 22.77 4.85
N GLY A 685 22.76 22.62 3.53
CA GLY A 685 22.86 21.32 2.86
C GLY A 685 21.53 20.76 2.37
N ASN A 686 20.42 21.45 2.60
CA ASN A 686 19.10 20.97 2.18
C ASN A 686 18.76 21.43 0.75
N ILE A 687 18.14 20.53 -0.02
CA ILE A 687 17.64 20.80 -1.37
C ILE A 687 16.16 20.41 -1.42
N PHE A 688 15.32 21.32 -1.90
CA PHE A 688 13.88 21.09 -2.08
C PHE A 688 13.48 21.35 -3.53
N ILE A 689 12.81 20.42 -4.18
CA ILE A 689 12.39 20.57 -5.58
C ILE A 689 10.92 20.94 -5.60
N ASN A 690 10.51 22.21 -5.77
CA ASN A 690 9.17 22.75 -5.45
C ASN A 690 7.91 22.02 -6.00
N ASP A 691 8.01 21.07 -6.93
CA ASP A 691 6.86 20.47 -7.57
C ASP A 691 7.04 18.97 -7.83
N ASN A 692 6.02 18.20 -7.44
CA ASN A 692 5.96 16.75 -7.58
C ASN A 692 4.97 16.31 -8.68
N ILE A 693 4.86 17.10 -9.74
CA ILE A 693 4.00 16.81 -10.90
C ILE A 693 4.28 15.39 -11.46
N ASP A 694 3.27 14.71 -12.05
CA ASP A 694 3.59 13.55 -12.89
C ASP A 694 4.50 14.07 -13.98
N LEU A 695 5.69 13.51 -14.08
CA LEU A 695 6.67 14.06 -14.99
C LEU A 695 6.33 13.71 -16.46
N SER A 696 5.32 12.87 -16.70
CA SER A 696 4.62 12.75 -18.00
C SER A 696 3.86 14.02 -18.41
N LEU A 697 3.55 14.91 -17.46
CA LEU A 697 2.93 16.22 -17.72
C LEU A 697 3.94 17.32 -17.98
N VAL A 698 5.24 17.05 -17.83
CA VAL A 698 6.30 17.99 -18.16
C VAL A 698 6.48 17.97 -19.67
N ARG A 699 6.35 19.12 -20.34
CA ARG A 699 6.81 19.21 -21.72
C ARG A 699 8.32 19.17 -21.71
N LYS A 700 8.88 18.08 -22.22
CA LYS A 700 10.32 17.86 -22.30
C LYS A 700 10.87 18.35 -23.64
N LYS A 701 12.18 18.43 -23.72
CA LYS A 701 12.85 18.41 -25.02
C LYS A 701 13.13 16.96 -25.45
N THR A 702 13.07 16.71 -26.74
CA THR A 702 13.52 15.47 -27.38
C THR A 702 14.85 15.74 -28.06
N ILE A 703 15.76 14.79 -27.97
CA ILE A 703 17.02 14.82 -28.72
C ILE A 703 16.66 14.46 -30.17
N THR A 704 16.85 15.39 -31.10
CA THR A 704 16.40 15.21 -32.49
C THR A 704 17.47 14.63 -33.39
N ASP A 705 18.69 15.17 -33.37
CA ASP A 705 19.81 14.65 -34.17
C ASP A 705 21.16 15.02 -33.53
N LEU A 706 22.16 14.16 -33.75
CA LEU A 706 23.58 14.48 -33.59
C LEU A 706 24.02 15.15 -34.89
N GLN A 707 24.17 16.48 -34.90
CA GLN A 707 24.81 17.14 -36.04
C GLN A 707 26.30 17.24 -35.74
N GLU A 708 27.13 16.67 -36.62
CA GLU A 708 28.57 16.92 -36.66
C GLU A 708 28.77 18.34 -37.18
N VAL A 709 29.03 19.28 -36.27
CA VAL A 709 29.36 20.67 -36.60
C VAL A 709 30.86 20.85 -36.35
N GLY A 710 31.68 20.42 -37.32
CA GLY A 710 33.13 20.28 -37.11
C GLY A 710 33.48 19.02 -36.32
N ASP A 711 34.56 19.07 -35.53
CA ASP A 711 35.03 17.93 -34.71
C ASP A 711 34.21 17.71 -33.43
N GLU A 712 33.27 18.61 -33.11
CA GLU A 712 32.43 18.55 -31.91
C GLU A 712 30.97 18.26 -32.26
N PRO A 713 30.36 17.16 -31.75
CA PRO A 713 28.97 16.89 -32.00
C PRO A 713 28.08 17.77 -31.13
N VAL A 714 27.15 18.46 -31.80
CA VAL A 714 26.16 19.29 -31.12
C VAL A 714 24.84 18.53 -31.11
N TYR A 715 24.36 18.21 -29.91
CA TYR A 715 23.02 17.68 -29.73
C TYR A 715 22.01 18.80 -29.90
N THR A 716 21.14 18.69 -30.91
CA THR A 716 20.00 19.59 -31.01
C THR A 716 18.86 19.07 -30.14
N LEU A 717 18.40 19.93 -29.24
CA LEU A 717 17.22 19.67 -28.43
C LEU A 717 16.03 20.39 -29.05
N ALA A 718 15.03 19.64 -29.51
CA ALA A 718 13.77 20.19 -29.98
C ALA A 718 12.69 20.06 -28.91
N ASN A 719 11.69 20.94 -28.93
CA ASN A 719 10.52 20.79 -28.08
C ASN A 719 9.78 19.49 -28.45
N ASP A 720 9.41 18.70 -27.45
CA ASP A 720 8.55 17.53 -27.67
C ASP A 720 7.20 18.01 -28.23
N SER A 721 6.93 17.63 -29.48
CA SER A 721 5.69 17.92 -30.21
C SER A 721 4.79 16.69 -30.33
N SER A 722 5.03 15.64 -29.53
CA SER A 722 4.25 14.40 -29.57
C SER A 722 2.79 14.56 -29.15
N ILE A 723 2.42 15.68 -28.54
CA ILE A 723 1.05 16.04 -28.21
C ILE A 723 0.52 17.01 -29.28
N PRO A 724 -0.43 16.59 -30.13
CA PRO A 724 -1.00 17.46 -31.15
C PRO A 724 -1.60 18.73 -30.54
N GLY A 725 -1.23 19.89 -31.10
CA GLY A 725 -1.75 21.20 -30.68
C GLY A 725 -1.06 21.84 -29.48
N ASP A 726 -0.07 21.19 -28.86
CA ASP A 726 0.67 21.76 -27.74
C ASP A 726 1.81 22.70 -28.22
N THR A 727 1.58 24.01 -28.14
CA THR A 727 2.54 25.06 -28.55
C THR A 727 3.41 25.59 -27.39
N SER A 728 3.19 25.10 -26.17
CA SER A 728 3.72 25.59 -24.88
C SER A 728 5.20 25.82 -24.54
N ALA A 729 6.24 25.79 -25.38
CA ALA A 729 7.65 25.68 -24.91
C ALA A 729 7.96 24.50 -23.93
N ALA A 730 9.15 23.89 -24.05
CA ALA A 730 9.58 22.89 -23.08
C ALA A 730 9.76 23.52 -21.69
N GLN A 731 9.32 22.80 -20.66
CA GLN A 731 9.46 23.23 -19.28
C GLN A 731 10.93 23.12 -18.85
N THR A 732 11.42 24.19 -18.24
CA THR A 732 12.79 24.29 -17.74
C THR A 732 12.84 24.18 -16.22
N ILE A 733 13.99 23.78 -15.67
CA ILE A 733 14.23 23.81 -14.23
C ILE A 733 14.75 25.19 -13.85
N THR A 734 14.15 25.80 -12.84
CA THR A 734 14.64 27.06 -12.24
C THR A 734 15.27 26.80 -10.88
N TYR A 735 16.57 26.96 -10.71
CA TYR A 735 17.14 26.89 -9.36
C TYR A 735 17.04 28.23 -8.62
N ILE A 736 16.98 28.18 -7.29
CA ILE A 736 16.91 29.31 -6.37
C ILE A 736 17.78 28.98 -5.15
N TYR A 737 18.77 29.83 -4.86
CA TYR A 737 19.64 29.68 -3.69
C TYR A 737 19.19 30.56 -2.51
N TYR A 738 19.26 30.01 -1.29
CA TYR A 738 18.89 30.69 -0.04
C TYR A 738 20.07 30.75 0.94
N ASN A 739 20.45 31.98 1.31
CA ASN A 739 21.55 32.27 2.25
C ASN A 739 21.11 32.36 3.74
N ARG A 740 20.21 31.49 4.19
CA ARG A 740 19.65 31.59 5.56
C ARG A 740 20.40 30.69 6.55
N ASP A 741 20.77 31.25 7.70
CA ASP A 741 21.23 30.51 8.90
C ASP A 741 20.09 30.26 9.92
N THR A 742 18.83 30.63 9.62
CA THR A 742 17.68 30.49 10.54
C THR A 742 16.59 29.55 10.01
N PRO A 743 15.96 28.74 10.90
CA PRO A 743 14.96 27.74 10.52
C PRO A 743 13.66 28.36 9.97
N PHE A 744 12.97 27.55 9.18
CA PHE A 744 11.87 27.87 8.26
C PHE A 744 10.67 28.61 8.91
N LEU A 745 10.63 29.93 8.78
CA LEU A 745 9.38 30.72 8.83
C LEU A 745 9.14 31.35 7.45
N LEU A 746 7.93 31.11 6.92
CA LEU A 746 7.45 31.35 5.54
C LEU A 746 7.93 32.69 4.91
N PRO A 747 8.22 32.73 3.59
CA PRO A 747 8.86 33.87 2.96
C PRO A 747 7.84 34.91 2.48
N VAL A 748 7.81 36.06 3.12
CA VAL A 748 7.53 37.33 2.45
C VAL A 748 8.76 38.18 2.70
N LEU A 749 9.70 38.16 1.77
CA LEU A 749 10.68 39.21 1.44
C LEU A 749 11.64 38.62 0.39
N GLN A 750 11.69 39.27 -0.78
CA GLN A 750 12.34 38.74 -1.98
C GLN A 750 13.86 38.61 -1.81
N PRO A 751 14.46 37.43 -2.07
CA PRO A 751 15.87 37.37 -2.41
C PRO A 751 16.06 37.85 -3.86
N GLN A 752 17.17 38.52 -4.15
CA GLN A 752 17.70 38.64 -5.51
C GLN A 752 18.00 37.21 -6.01
N ALA A 753 17.00 36.57 -6.61
CA ALA A 753 17.09 35.18 -7.05
C ALA A 753 17.74 35.15 -8.43
N ASN A 754 18.96 34.64 -8.50
CA ASN A 754 19.57 34.24 -9.76
C ASN A 754 18.75 33.08 -10.34
N GLN A 755 18.28 33.25 -11.58
CA GLN A 755 17.46 32.26 -12.27
C GLN A 755 18.21 31.80 -13.50
N CYS A 756 18.47 30.49 -13.58
CA CYS A 756 18.82 29.85 -14.85
C CYS A 756 17.78 28.80 -15.20
N SER A 757 17.55 28.61 -16.50
CA SER A 757 16.62 27.64 -17.06
C SER A 757 17.40 26.49 -17.66
N LEU A 758 17.23 25.29 -17.10
CA LEU A 758 17.86 24.08 -17.63
C LEU A 758 16.85 23.23 -18.38
N ASP A 759 17.28 22.65 -19.48
CA ASP A 759 16.44 21.76 -20.28
C ASP A 759 16.25 20.41 -19.60
N ILE A 760 15.02 19.91 -19.63
CA ILE A 760 14.67 18.59 -19.14
C ILE A 760 14.49 17.67 -20.33
N VAL A 761 15.21 16.54 -20.31
CA VAL A 761 14.99 15.43 -21.22
C VAL A 761 14.51 14.20 -20.44
N MET A 762 13.87 13.29 -21.15
CA MET A 762 13.39 12.04 -20.56
C MET A 762 13.87 10.90 -21.43
N GLU A 763 14.57 9.96 -20.81
CA GLU A 763 15.14 8.82 -21.50
C GLU A 763 14.72 7.49 -20.89
N ASP A 764 14.96 6.43 -21.66
CA ASP A 764 14.88 5.07 -21.16
C ASP A 764 15.98 4.80 -20.15
N ARG A 765 15.59 4.45 -18.92
CA ARG A 765 16.53 4.03 -17.89
C ARG A 765 17.28 2.78 -18.36
N LYS A 766 18.58 2.73 -18.11
CA LYS A 766 19.47 1.63 -18.47
C LYS A 766 20.06 0.99 -17.22
N GLU A 767 20.37 -0.29 -17.35
CA GLU A 767 21.20 -1.02 -16.39
C GLU A 767 22.44 -1.55 -17.10
N PHE A 768 23.61 -1.34 -16.50
CA PHE A 768 24.83 -2.00 -16.95
C PHE A 768 24.71 -3.50 -16.74
N VAL A 769 25.01 -4.27 -17.79
CA VAL A 769 24.99 -5.72 -17.76
C VAL A 769 26.42 -6.23 -17.83
N SER A 770 26.83 -6.94 -16.77
CA SER A 770 28.15 -7.57 -16.74
C SER A 770 28.31 -8.58 -17.90
N PRO A 771 29.47 -8.61 -18.58
CA PRO A 771 29.77 -9.62 -19.59
C PRO A 771 29.60 -11.06 -19.10
N SER A 772 29.73 -11.32 -17.79
CA SER A 772 29.62 -12.67 -17.24
C SER A 772 28.18 -13.20 -17.14
N SER A 773 27.16 -12.34 -17.06
CA SER A 773 25.80 -12.76 -16.62
C SER A 773 24.64 -12.32 -17.51
N GLY A 774 24.82 -11.44 -18.49
CA GLY A 774 23.69 -11.01 -19.33
C GLY A 774 23.98 -10.61 -20.77
N MET A 775 25.19 -10.90 -21.25
CA MET A 775 25.52 -10.83 -22.68
C MET A 775 25.50 -12.22 -23.30
N THR A 776 24.98 -12.32 -24.53
CA THR A 776 25.07 -13.55 -25.31
C THR A 776 26.51 -13.81 -25.73
N GLN A 777 26.87 -15.05 -26.06
CA GLN A 777 28.23 -15.34 -26.53
C GLN A 777 28.58 -14.58 -27.82
N ALA A 778 27.60 -14.37 -28.70
CA ALA A 778 27.77 -13.57 -29.91
C ALA A 778 28.03 -12.09 -29.57
N GLU A 779 27.29 -11.50 -28.62
CA GLU A 779 27.55 -10.14 -28.13
C GLU A 779 28.94 -10.00 -27.50
N LYS A 780 29.47 -11.04 -26.84
CA LYS A 780 30.83 -11.04 -26.28
C LYS A 780 31.91 -11.14 -27.36
N ASN A 781 31.64 -11.91 -28.41
CA ASN A 781 32.60 -12.20 -29.47
C ASN A 781 32.61 -11.16 -30.59
N ALA A 782 31.60 -10.28 -30.67
CA ALA A 782 31.52 -9.23 -31.68
C ALA A 782 32.78 -8.34 -31.64
N ALA A 783 33.53 -8.32 -32.73
CA ALA A 783 34.84 -7.70 -32.82
C ALA A 783 34.87 -6.54 -33.83
N THR A 784 33.76 -6.22 -34.49
CA THR A 784 33.66 -5.15 -35.49
C THR A 784 32.29 -4.47 -35.44
N ALA A 785 32.19 -3.29 -36.07
CA ALA A 785 30.93 -2.59 -36.31
C ALA A 785 29.89 -3.49 -37.01
N THR A 786 30.34 -4.21 -38.04
CA THR A 786 29.53 -5.14 -38.84
C THR A 786 28.96 -6.29 -37.99
N ASP A 787 29.69 -6.74 -36.97
CA ASP A 787 29.19 -7.77 -36.07
C ASP A 787 28.02 -7.27 -35.23
N PHE A 788 28.04 -6.00 -34.78
CA PHE A 788 26.93 -5.43 -34.02
C PHE A 788 25.67 -5.22 -34.86
N SER A 789 25.80 -4.79 -36.12
CA SER A 789 24.66 -4.70 -37.02
C SER A 789 24.00 -6.06 -37.25
N ASN A 790 24.79 -7.13 -37.37
CA ASN A 790 24.29 -8.50 -37.49
C ASN A 790 23.55 -8.98 -36.24
N LEU A 791 23.80 -8.36 -35.08
CA LEU A 791 23.12 -8.61 -33.82
C LEU A 791 21.91 -7.68 -33.59
N GLY A 792 21.51 -6.89 -34.60
CA GLY A 792 20.37 -5.96 -34.52
C GLY A 792 20.71 -4.55 -34.02
N TYR A 793 21.97 -4.29 -33.66
CA TYR A 793 22.44 -2.97 -33.25
C TYR A 793 22.85 -2.16 -34.50
N THR A 794 21.85 -1.61 -35.17
CA THR A 794 22.00 -0.98 -36.50
C THR A 794 22.14 0.53 -36.44
N ASN A 795 21.80 1.16 -35.32
CA ASN A 795 21.90 2.61 -35.17
C ASN A 795 23.22 2.97 -34.48
N HIS A 796 24.17 3.41 -35.29
CA HIS A 796 25.47 3.88 -34.83
C HIS A 796 25.29 5.20 -34.09
N LEU A 797 25.44 5.17 -32.76
CA LEU A 797 25.24 6.35 -31.92
C LEU A 797 26.41 7.32 -32.00
N ARG A 798 27.65 6.80 -32.11
CA ARG A 798 28.88 7.58 -32.28
C ARG A 798 30.10 6.70 -32.58
N ASP A 799 30.96 7.21 -33.45
CA ASP A 799 32.34 6.74 -33.65
C ASP A 799 33.22 7.67 -32.81
N TYR A 800 34.04 7.10 -31.95
CA TYR A 800 34.97 7.86 -31.11
C TYR A 800 36.41 7.71 -31.61
N SER A 801 36.63 7.09 -32.77
CA SER A 801 37.96 6.87 -33.32
C SER A 801 38.72 8.15 -33.67
N ASP A 802 38.02 9.28 -33.84
CA ASP A 802 38.61 10.59 -34.12
C ASP A 802 39.10 11.33 -32.85
N PHE A 803 38.69 10.88 -31.64
CA PHE A 803 39.31 11.36 -30.40
C PHE A 803 40.69 10.71 -30.29
N ASN A 804 41.69 11.33 -30.92
CA ASN A 804 43.10 10.92 -30.95
C ASN A 804 43.78 10.92 -29.56
N ASP A 805 43.03 11.12 -28.49
CA ASP A 805 43.55 11.00 -27.15
C ASP A 805 43.67 9.51 -26.80
N ASN A 806 44.90 9.05 -26.56
CA ASN A 806 45.23 7.66 -26.25
C ASN A 806 44.50 7.11 -25.00
N ASN A 807 43.77 7.97 -24.30
CA ASN A 807 42.97 7.69 -23.11
C ASN A 807 41.45 7.61 -23.34
N VAL A 808 40.92 7.94 -24.53
CA VAL A 808 39.49 7.75 -24.82
C VAL A 808 39.25 6.29 -25.21
N TRP A 809 38.81 5.50 -24.23
CA TRP A 809 38.78 4.05 -24.33
C TRP A 809 37.63 3.45 -25.15
N ILE A 810 36.90 4.20 -25.97
CA ILE A 810 35.80 3.66 -26.80
C ILE A 810 36.08 3.88 -28.26
N LYS A 811 35.72 2.90 -29.09
CA LYS A 811 35.74 3.06 -30.54
C LYS A 811 34.35 3.30 -31.11
N ASN A 812 33.35 2.56 -30.64
CA ASN A 812 32.01 2.63 -31.21
C ASN A 812 30.91 2.38 -30.17
N ALA A 813 29.77 3.05 -30.34
CA ALA A 813 28.52 2.81 -29.61
C ALA A 813 27.35 2.56 -30.58
N TYR A 814 26.53 1.56 -30.30
CA TYR A 814 25.40 1.16 -31.14
C TYR A 814 24.14 0.95 -30.31
N LYS A 815 22.99 1.35 -30.85
CA LYS A 815 21.66 1.12 -30.29
C LYS A 815 20.91 0.08 -31.11
N ASP A 816 20.31 -0.87 -30.42
CA ASP A 816 19.31 -1.78 -31.00
C ASP A 816 17.98 -1.02 -31.12
N ASN A 817 17.48 -0.86 -32.34
CA ASN A 817 16.24 -0.12 -32.61
C ASN A 817 14.99 -0.85 -32.09
N THR A 818 15.06 -2.17 -31.91
CA THR A 818 13.95 -2.99 -31.42
C THR A 818 13.90 -2.97 -29.90
N THR A 819 15.04 -3.27 -29.25
CA THR A 819 15.08 -3.41 -27.80
C THR A 819 15.44 -2.12 -27.06
N GLY A 820 16.03 -1.14 -27.76
CA GLY A 820 16.59 0.07 -27.16
C GLY A 820 17.84 -0.18 -26.33
N ASN A 821 18.41 -1.39 -26.34
CA ASN A 821 19.67 -1.68 -25.68
C ASN A 821 20.81 -0.93 -26.37
N VAL A 822 21.83 -0.59 -25.60
CA VAL A 822 23.03 0.06 -26.13
C VAL A 822 24.23 -0.84 -25.90
N MET A 823 25.02 -1.03 -26.94
CA MET A 823 26.22 -1.83 -26.94
C MET A 823 27.38 -0.93 -27.28
N THR A 824 28.45 -1.02 -26.50
CA THR A 824 29.67 -0.26 -26.76
C THR A 824 30.88 -1.12 -26.74
N ARG A 825 31.87 -0.74 -27.54
CA ARG A 825 33.16 -1.40 -27.57
C ARG A 825 34.23 -0.45 -27.06
N GLY A 826 34.94 -0.88 -26.02
CA GLY A 826 36.03 -0.10 -25.46
C GLY A 826 37.06 -0.90 -24.67
N LYS A 827 38.22 -0.29 -24.42
CA LYS A 827 39.27 -0.83 -23.54
C LYS A 827 38.77 -0.77 -22.10
N ILE A 828 38.90 -1.87 -21.37
CA ILE A 828 38.75 -1.88 -19.91
C ILE A 828 40.16 -1.72 -19.36
N PRO A 829 40.42 -0.86 -18.36
CA PRO A 829 41.74 -0.81 -17.75
C PRO A 829 42.08 -2.20 -17.20
N GLY A 830 43.27 -2.68 -17.55
CA GLY A 830 43.73 -4.03 -17.23
C GLY A 830 43.16 -5.16 -18.11
N SER A 831 42.38 -4.89 -19.17
CA SER A 831 41.95 -5.94 -20.13
C SER A 831 42.02 -5.53 -21.61
N SER A 832 41.99 -6.53 -22.50
CA SER A 832 41.73 -6.32 -23.92
C SER A 832 40.36 -5.66 -24.13
N ALA A 833 40.19 -4.96 -25.26
CA ALA A 833 38.94 -4.28 -25.61
C ALA A 833 37.75 -5.25 -25.48
N GLY A 834 36.78 -4.88 -24.64
CA GLY A 834 35.62 -5.68 -24.31
C GLY A 834 34.33 -4.95 -24.66
N ASN A 835 33.29 -5.73 -24.96
CA ASN A 835 31.96 -5.19 -25.22
C ASN A 835 31.23 -4.96 -23.89
N ARG A 836 30.52 -3.83 -23.80
CA ARG A 836 29.67 -3.48 -22.67
C ARG A 836 28.24 -3.31 -23.15
N LYS A 837 27.29 -3.89 -22.42
CA LYS A 837 25.87 -3.81 -22.72
C LYS A 837 25.15 -2.98 -21.65
N TYR A 838 24.43 -1.98 -22.09
CA TYR A 838 23.49 -1.20 -21.29
C TYR A 838 22.09 -1.60 -21.70
N LYS A 839 21.48 -2.44 -20.86
CA LYS A 839 20.15 -2.97 -21.15
C LYS A 839 19.13 -1.90 -20.81
N LYS A 840 18.25 -1.58 -21.77
CA LYS A 840 17.06 -0.80 -21.48
C LYS A 840 16.24 -1.55 -20.45
N ILE A 841 16.05 -0.94 -19.30
CA ILE A 841 14.99 -1.35 -18.39
C ILE A 841 13.77 -0.52 -18.75
N ASN A 842 12.62 -1.15 -18.77
CA ASN A 842 11.39 -0.51 -19.20
C ASN A 842 10.88 0.48 -18.13
N LYS A 843 11.67 1.51 -17.85
CA LYS A 843 11.40 2.60 -16.93
C LYS A 843 11.94 3.86 -17.58
N LYS A 844 11.35 5.01 -17.29
CA LYS A 844 11.93 6.31 -17.69
C LYS A 844 12.76 6.91 -16.57
N ILE A 845 13.75 7.70 -16.95
CA ILE A 845 14.50 8.60 -16.07
C ILE A 845 14.47 10.01 -16.66
N PHE A 846 14.44 11.00 -15.77
CA PHE A 846 14.60 12.40 -16.12
C PHE A 846 16.08 12.71 -16.07
N MET A 847 16.53 13.47 -17.05
CA MET A 847 17.86 14.03 -17.05
C MET A 847 17.75 15.54 -17.29
N VAL A 848 18.62 16.26 -16.63
CA VAL A 848 18.88 17.68 -16.82
C VAL A 848 19.99 17.77 -17.84
N HIS A 849 19.74 18.49 -18.94
CA HIS A 849 20.80 18.90 -19.84
C HIS A 849 21.51 20.11 -19.23
N VAL A 850 22.82 19.98 -19.05
CA VAL A 850 23.67 20.95 -18.39
C VAL A 850 24.56 21.57 -19.46
N ASP A 851 24.26 22.80 -19.84
CA ASP A 851 25.08 23.57 -20.78
C ASP A 851 26.15 24.37 -20.03
N SER A 852 27.36 24.46 -20.57
CA SER A 852 28.47 25.26 -20.02
C SER A 852 28.13 26.76 -19.93
N ASP A 853 27.32 27.29 -20.86
CA ASP A 853 27.03 28.73 -20.92
C ASP A 853 25.98 29.16 -19.88
N ILE A 854 25.12 28.23 -19.48
CA ILE A 854 24.04 28.41 -18.51
C ILE A 854 24.58 28.75 -17.11
N VAL A 855 25.76 28.25 -16.73
CA VAL A 855 26.34 28.45 -15.39
C VAL A 855 27.02 29.82 -15.27
N ASN A 856 27.55 30.37 -16.37
CA ASN A 856 28.30 31.63 -16.36
C ASN A 856 27.40 32.89 -16.34
N ALA A 857 26.17 32.82 -16.87
CA ALA A 857 25.31 33.99 -17.04
C ALA A 857 24.57 34.47 -15.76
N SER A 858 24.59 33.69 -14.67
CA SER A 858 23.80 33.94 -13.46
C SER A 858 24.65 34.44 -12.28
N VAL A 859 25.09 35.70 -12.36
CA VAL A 859 25.48 36.65 -11.28
C VAL A 859 26.07 36.07 -9.97
N HIS A 860 27.36 36.35 -9.73
CA HIS A 860 28.13 36.16 -8.46
C HIS A 860 28.62 34.75 -8.10
N ILE A 861 28.44 33.75 -8.96
CA ILE A 861 29.25 32.53 -8.92
C ILE A 861 30.41 32.76 -9.88
N ASN A 862 31.55 33.25 -9.39
CA ASN A 862 32.77 33.39 -10.21
C ASN A 862 33.44 32.04 -10.51
N ASN A 863 32.84 30.93 -10.10
CA ASN A 863 33.32 29.60 -10.42
C ASN A 863 32.85 29.24 -11.84
N ARG A 864 33.80 29.25 -12.78
CA ARG A 864 33.55 28.78 -14.15
C ARG A 864 33.32 27.27 -14.09
N PHE A 865 32.14 26.83 -14.49
CA PHE A 865 31.91 25.41 -14.79
C PHE A 865 32.21 25.20 -16.27
N VAL A 866 33.26 24.43 -16.56
CA VAL A 866 33.73 24.19 -17.93
C VAL A 866 33.67 22.70 -18.20
N TYR A 867 33.08 22.34 -19.33
CA TYR A 867 33.25 21.01 -19.88
C TYR A 867 34.54 20.96 -20.68
N GLU A 868 35.39 19.98 -20.39
CA GLU A 868 36.61 19.73 -21.16
C GLU A 868 36.53 18.32 -21.75
N ALA A 869 36.75 18.23 -23.07
CA ALA A 869 36.81 16.98 -23.84
C ALA A 869 35.63 16.00 -23.59
N THR A 870 34.41 16.52 -23.37
CA THR A 870 33.26 15.67 -23.08
C THR A 870 31.98 16.14 -23.75
N VAL A 871 31.09 15.17 -23.98
CA VAL A 871 29.73 15.40 -24.48
C VAL A 871 28.66 14.88 -23.51
N ARG A 872 29.09 14.48 -22.31
CA ARG A 872 28.24 13.84 -21.31
C ARG A 872 27.52 14.92 -20.49
N PHE A 873 26.58 15.62 -21.11
CA PHE A 873 25.92 16.78 -20.53
C PHE A 873 24.65 16.48 -19.72
N PHE A 874 24.36 15.20 -19.45
CA PHE A 874 23.07 14.79 -18.92
C PHE A 874 23.19 14.20 -17.52
N ALA A 875 22.58 14.85 -16.54
CA ALA A 875 22.62 14.48 -15.13
C ALA A 875 21.22 14.15 -14.60
N SER A 876 21.08 13.23 -13.65
CA SER A 876 19.79 13.08 -12.98
C SER A 876 19.47 14.36 -12.17
N PRO A 877 18.19 14.79 -12.07
CA PRO A 877 17.78 15.98 -11.31
C PRO A 877 18.38 16.04 -9.90
N ASP A 878 18.36 14.89 -9.23
CA ASP A 878 18.88 14.69 -7.89
C ASP A 878 20.39 14.94 -7.85
N LEU A 879 21.13 14.37 -8.80
CA LEU A 879 22.57 14.57 -8.89
C LEU A 879 22.94 16.01 -9.19
N PHE A 880 22.30 16.56 -10.22
CA PHE A 880 22.58 17.91 -10.65
C PHE A 880 22.32 18.93 -9.53
N ALA A 881 21.26 18.75 -8.75
CA ALA A 881 20.97 19.62 -7.63
C ALA A 881 22.05 19.53 -6.53
N VAL A 882 22.53 18.32 -6.20
CA VAL A 882 23.63 18.12 -5.23
C VAL A 882 24.92 18.78 -5.73
N PHE A 883 25.24 18.57 -7.01
CA PHE A 883 26.40 19.15 -7.66
C PHE A 883 26.35 20.69 -7.65
N LEU A 884 25.23 21.26 -8.07
CA LEU A 884 24.99 22.70 -8.07
C LEU A 884 25.05 23.30 -6.66
N GLY A 885 24.49 22.61 -5.67
CA GLY A 885 24.56 23.03 -4.27
C GLY A 885 26.00 23.07 -3.74
N ALA A 886 26.81 22.07 -4.11
CA ALA A 886 28.22 22.06 -3.76
C ALA A 886 29.01 23.20 -4.42
N LEU A 887 28.76 23.47 -5.72
CA LEU A 887 29.40 24.58 -6.44
C LEU A 887 29.11 25.92 -5.76
N ILE A 888 27.84 26.18 -5.47
CA ILE A 888 27.41 27.43 -4.81
C ILE A 888 28.03 27.54 -3.42
N LYS A 889 28.06 26.44 -2.66
CA LYS A 889 28.61 26.43 -1.30
C LYS A 889 30.09 26.78 -1.27
N VAL A 890 30.89 26.18 -2.14
CA VAL A 890 32.33 26.48 -2.24
C VAL A 890 32.54 27.91 -2.72
N SER A 891 31.78 28.36 -3.72
CA SER A 891 31.84 29.75 -4.21
C SER A 891 31.62 30.78 -3.10
N ILE A 892 30.73 30.51 -2.15
CA ILE A 892 30.39 31.43 -1.06
C ILE A 892 31.39 31.35 0.09
N ASP A 893 31.80 30.15 0.49
CA ASP A 893 32.67 29.97 1.65
C ASP A 893 34.11 30.46 1.40
N VAL A 894 34.55 30.52 0.13
CA VAL A 894 35.89 31.00 -0.26
C VAL A 894 35.98 32.53 -0.42
N ILE A 895 34.83 33.24 -0.43
CA ILE A 895 34.81 34.71 -0.39
C ILE A 895 35.16 35.17 1.03
N THR A 896 36.45 35.13 1.36
CA THR A 896 37.01 35.96 2.41
C THR A 896 36.98 37.41 1.89
N PRO A 897 36.52 38.42 2.64
CA PRO A 897 36.25 39.77 2.09
C PRO A 897 37.44 40.54 1.48
N ASN A 898 38.64 39.97 1.41
CA ASN A 898 39.88 40.70 1.09
C ASN A 898 40.86 39.98 0.16
N THR A 899 40.52 38.84 -0.44
CA THR A 899 41.35 38.20 -1.47
C THR A 899 40.73 38.43 -2.84
N ALA A 900 41.53 38.83 -3.83
CA ALA A 900 41.11 38.94 -5.22
C ALA A 900 40.35 37.67 -5.62
N LEU A 901 39.27 37.83 -6.39
CA LEU A 901 38.40 36.77 -6.87
C LEU A 901 39.21 35.74 -7.67
N ASN A 902 39.79 34.76 -7.00
CA ASN A 902 40.42 33.63 -7.67
C ASN A 902 39.29 32.84 -8.36
N ASN A 903 39.42 32.66 -9.67
CA ASN A 903 38.45 31.88 -10.45
C ASN A 903 38.63 30.40 -10.11
N HIS A 904 37.84 29.87 -9.19
CA HIS A 904 37.84 28.44 -8.90
C HIS A 904 37.05 27.72 -9.99
N ASN A 905 37.74 27.31 -11.05
CA ASN A 905 37.13 26.59 -12.16
C ASN A 905 36.93 25.12 -11.79
N VAL A 906 35.68 24.63 -11.86
CA VAL A 906 35.41 23.19 -11.82
C VAL A 906 35.35 22.70 -13.26
N ILE A 907 36.30 21.83 -13.62
CA ILE A 907 36.34 21.21 -14.94
C ILE A 907 35.63 19.87 -14.85
N CYS A 908 34.54 19.73 -15.60
CA CYS A 908 33.75 18.52 -15.63
C CYS A 908 34.09 17.70 -16.88
N GLU A 909 34.55 16.48 -16.66
CA GLU A 909 34.73 15.47 -17.71
C GLU A 909 33.41 14.77 -18.05
N GLY A 910 32.35 15.05 -17.28
CA GLY A 910 30.97 14.86 -17.68
C GLY A 910 30.14 13.89 -16.83
N PHE A 911 28.85 13.84 -17.15
CA PHE A 911 27.80 13.05 -16.51
C PHE A 911 27.47 11.80 -17.35
N ALA A 912 26.26 11.72 -17.90
CA ALA A 912 25.80 10.71 -18.86
C ALA A 912 25.62 11.29 -20.27
N PHE A 913 25.54 10.37 -21.24
CA PHE A 913 25.15 10.68 -22.62
C PHE A 913 23.64 10.94 -22.72
N PRO A 914 23.19 11.58 -23.82
CA PRO A 914 21.77 11.85 -24.04
C PRO A 914 20.85 10.64 -24.05
N ASP A 915 21.37 9.41 -24.20
CA ASP A 915 20.61 8.16 -24.16
C ASP A 915 20.58 7.49 -22.77
N ALA A 916 20.97 8.25 -21.72
CA ALA A 916 21.11 7.82 -20.34
C ALA A 916 22.18 6.75 -20.10
N THR A 917 23.05 6.49 -21.07
CA THR A 917 24.19 5.58 -20.87
C THR A 917 25.43 6.35 -20.47
N SER A 918 26.50 5.61 -20.21
CA SER A 918 27.77 6.20 -19.84
C SER A 918 28.95 5.44 -20.36
N HIS A 919 29.22 5.61 -21.63
CA HIS A 919 30.30 4.89 -22.26
C HIS A 919 31.67 5.50 -21.82
N PRO A 920 32.67 4.71 -21.36
CA PRO A 920 32.62 3.27 -21.13
C PRO A 920 32.21 2.94 -19.70
N SER A 921 32.15 3.91 -18.79
CA SER A 921 31.86 3.72 -17.38
C SER A 921 30.65 2.81 -17.08
N GLN A 922 30.80 1.95 -16.08
CA GLN A 922 29.67 1.20 -15.52
C GLN A 922 28.92 2.01 -14.44
N TYR A 923 29.46 3.16 -14.05
CA TYR A 923 29.04 3.92 -12.87
C TYR A 923 28.17 5.14 -13.21
N HIS A 924 28.32 5.72 -14.40
CA HIS A 924 27.61 6.93 -14.87
C HIS A 924 26.23 6.68 -15.51
N VAL A 925 25.68 5.48 -15.35
CA VAL A 925 24.43 5.12 -16.03
C VAL A 925 23.27 5.92 -15.44
N ASN A 926 22.44 6.48 -16.33
CA ASN A 926 21.28 7.32 -16.03
C ASN A 926 21.58 8.70 -15.43
N GLY A 927 22.81 9.18 -15.56
CA GLY A 927 23.21 10.46 -14.97
C GLY A 927 23.23 10.40 -13.43
N ASP A 928 23.38 9.21 -12.84
CA ASP A 928 23.45 9.00 -11.39
C ASP A 928 24.89 9.12 -10.83
N ALA A 929 25.83 9.55 -11.66
CA ALA A 929 27.19 9.89 -11.27
C ALA A 929 27.79 10.96 -12.20
N PHE A 930 28.95 11.50 -11.82
CA PHE A 930 29.74 12.43 -12.61
C PHE A 930 31.24 12.28 -12.35
N ASP A 931 32.02 12.73 -13.33
CA ASP A 931 33.46 12.93 -13.25
C ASP A 931 33.79 14.43 -13.29
N ILE A 932 34.65 14.87 -12.37
CA ILE A 932 35.29 16.19 -12.46
C ILE A 932 36.79 16.03 -12.28
N HIS A 933 37.56 16.81 -13.04
CA HIS A 933 38.89 17.14 -12.60
C HIS A 933 38.79 18.01 -11.35
N TYR A 934 39.73 17.78 -10.45
CA TYR A 934 39.95 18.63 -9.29
C TYR A 934 40.25 20.06 -9.76
N PHE A 935 40.00 21.07 -8.91
CA PHE A 935 40.26 22.47 -9.28
C PHE A 935 41.70 22.56 -9.80
N GLN A 936 41.89 23.04 -11.04
CA GLN A 936 43.23 23.21 -11.62
C GLN A 936 44.05 24.09 -10.68
N GLN A 937 44.90 23.45 -9.88
CA GLN A 937 45.74 24.14 -8.91
C GLN A 937 47.10 24.37 -9.56
N GLU A 938 47.36 25.61 -9.96
CA GLU A 938 48.71 26.05 -10.29
C GLU A 938 49.64 26.04 -9.04
N ASP A 939 49.09 25.89 -7.83
CA ASP A 939 49.79 26.04 -6.53
C ASP A 939 49.87 24.78 -5.65
N GLY A 940 49.21 23.68 -6.02
CA GLY A 940 49.21 22.40 -5.29
C GLY A 940 48.43 22.37 -3.97
N ASN A 941 47.49 23.29 -3.74
CA ASN A 941 46.70 23.36 -2.51
C ASN A 941 45.34 22.64 -2.57
N GLU A 942 45.28 21.39 -2.09
CA GLU A 942 44.07 20.51 -2.09
C GLU A 942 42.82 21.04 -1.34
N THR A 943 42.89 22.22 -0.71
CA THR A 943 41.84 22.75 0.17
C THR A 943 40.50 22.92 -0.55
N ASP A 944 40.50 23.36 -1.81
CA ASP A 944 39.26 23.59 -2.56
C ASP A 944 38.56 22.28 -2.93
N ASP A 945 39.34 21.26 -3.31
CA ASP A 945 38.85 19.91 -3.58
C ASP A 945 38.25 19.29 -2.32
N ILE A 946 38.95 19.44 -1.19
CA ILE A 946 38.46 19.00 0.11
C ILE A 946 37.13 19.68 0.45
N ASN A 947 37.05 20.99 0.27
CA ASN A 947 35.84 21.76 0.56
C ASN A 947 34.68 21.38 -0.35
N PHE A 948 34.96 21.12 -1.63
CA PHE A 948 33.95 20.66 -2.58
C PHE A 948 33.46 19.24 -2.28
N ILE A 949 34.35 18.29 -1.97
CA ILE A 949 33.95 16.93 -1.54
C ILE A 949 33.13 16.99 -0.25
N LYS A 950 33.55 17.79 0.73
CA LYS A 950 32.78 18.01 1.97
C LYS A 950 31.41 18.61 1.67
N ALA A 951 31.32 19.56 0.74
CA ALA A 951 30.05 20.14 0.31
C ALA A 951 29.17 19.08 -0.37
N LEU A 952 29.69 18.32 -1.33
CA LEU A 952 28.96 17.20 -1.96
C LEU A 952 28.43 16.23 -0.91
N TYR A 953 29.27 15.79 0.03
CA TYR A 953 28.87 14.88 1.12
C TYR A 953 27.77 15.50 2.00
N LYS A 954 27.88 16.80 2.30
CA LYS A 954 26.87 17.55 3.05
C LYS A 954 25.52 17.57 2.35
N PHE A 955 25.50 17.80 1.03
CA PHE A 955 24.29 17.80 0.19
C PHE A 955 23.77 16.40 -0.16
N GLY A 956 24.49 15.33 0.20
CA GLY A 956 24.02 13.95 0.07
C GLY A 956 24.75 13.10 -0.98
N GLY A 957 25.91 13.52 -1.47
CA GLY A 957 26.82 12.63 -2.20
C GLY A 957 27.16 11.40 -1.34
N GLY A 958 27.03 10.19 -1.90
CA GLY A 958 26.99 8.97 -1.09
C GLY A 958 28.21 8.05 -1.20
N LEU A 959 28.94 8.04 -2.32
CA LEU A 959 30.21 7.34 -2.45
C LEU A 959 31.14 8.10 -3.42
N PHE A 960 32.33 8.42 -2.96
CA PHE A 960 33.36 9.10 -3.74
C PHE A 960 34.49 8.13 -4.10
N ARG A 961 34.89 8.08 -5.38
CA ARG A 961 36.09 7.42 -5.87
C ARG A 961 37.09 8.50 -6.20
N ILE A 962 38.18 8.52 -5.46
CA ILE A 962 39.21 9.55 -5.55
C ILE A 962 40.45 8.90 -6.14
N GLY A 963 41.01 9.50 -7.20
CA GLY A 963 42.21 9.02 -7.85
C GLY A 963 43.39 8.79 -6.93
N PRO A 964 44.14 7.67 -7.07
CA PRO A 964 45.26 7.38 -6.21
C PRO A 964 46.33 8.48 -6.18
N SER A 965 46.57 9.17 -7.30
CA SER A 965 47.58 10.25 -7.36
C SER A 965 47.21 11.44 -6.47
N LEU A 966 45.93 11.56 -6.10
CA LEU A 966 45.35 12.70 -5.39
C LEU A 966 44.79 12.33 -4.01
N LEU A 967 44.64 11.04 -3.72
CA LEU A 967 44.23 10.55 -2.40
C LEU A 967 45.41 10.58 -1.41
N THR A 968 45.94 11.78 -1.16
CA THR A 968 47.06 12.02 -0.26
C THR A 968 46.67 11.76 1.19
N THR A 969 47.68 11.65 2.06
CA THR A 969 47.47 11.48 3.50
C THR A 969 46.70 12.67 4.11
N ASN A 970 46.94 13.88 3.60
CA ASN A 970 46.25 15.09 4.06
C ASN A 970 44.76 15.05 3.71
N LEU A 971 44.41 14.86 2.43
CA LEU A 971 43.02 14.69 1.99
C LEU A 971 42.29 13.61 2.81
N LYS A 972 42.88 12.42 2.97
CA LYS A 972 42.29 11.34 3.80
C LYS A 972 42.01 11.80 5.23
N THR A 973 42.98 12.48 5.85
CA THR A 973 42.85 12.94 7.23
C THR A 973 41.69 13.93 7.37
N GLN A 974 41.59 14.87 6.43
CA GLN A 974 40.56 15.90 6.47
C GLN A 974 39.14 15.37 6.17
N LEU A 975 39.01 14.41 5.25
CA LEU A 975 37.71 13.77 4.97
C LEU A 975 37.24 12.91 6.15
N ASN A 976 38.16 12.14 6.77
CA ASN A 976 37.84 11.38 7.98
C ASN A 976 37.44 12.30 9.15
N ALA A 977 38.10 13.45 9.31
CA ALA A 977 37.73 14.45 10.31
C ALA A 977 36.33 15.05 10.07
N ALA A 978 35.86 15.08 8.81
CA ALA A 978 34.50 15.45 8.45
C ALA A 978 33.47 14.31 8.64
N GLY A 979 33.88 13.17 9.19
CA GLY A 979 33.03 12.01 9.46
C GLY A 979 32.80 11.07 8.28
N MET A 980 33.50 11.29 7.16
CA MET A 980 33.46 10.38 6.00
C MET A 980 34.34 9.15 6.24
N ARG A 981 33.85 7.96 5.88
CA ARG A 981 34.58 6.70 6.10
C ARG A 981 35.33 6.23 4.85
N TYR A 982 36.64 6.03 4.99
CA TYR A 982 37.48 5.42 3.95
C TYR A 982 37.33 3.89 3.87
N GLY A 983 37.30 3.35 2.66
CA GLY A 983 37.46 1.93 2.39
C GLY A 983 38.45 1.63 1.26
N ALA A 984 39.15 0.50 1.33
CA ALA A 984 40.02 0.05 0.23
C ALA A 984 39.23 -0.52 -0.97
N LYS A 985 37.94 -0.85 -0.77
CA LYS A 985 37.03 -1.36 -1.80
C LYS A 985 35.64 -0.79 -1.56
N ALA A 986 34.86 -0.66 -2.64
CA ALA A 986 33.48 -0.21 -2.57
C ALA A 986 32.66 -1.13 -1.63
N GLY A 987 32.03 -0.54 -0.61
CA GLY A 987 31.21 -1.24 0.37
C GLY A 987 30.11 -0.31 0.89
N PRO A 988 29.01 -0.87 1.44
CA PRO A 988 27.86 -0.07 1.87
C PRO A 988 28.14 0.87 3.06
N ASN A 989 29.26 0.67 3.75
CA ASN A 989 29.66 1.40 4.95
C ASN A 989 30.74 2.47 4.70
N TYR A 990 31.19 2.63 3.46
CA TYR A 990 32.26 3.56 3.10
C TYR A 990 31.67 4.72 2.31
N ASP A 991 32.15 5.92 2.63
CA ASP A 991 31.75 7.16 1.97
C ASP A 991 32.76 7.52 0.88
N TYR A 992 34.04 7.09 0.98
CA TYR A 992 35.02 7.25 -0.09
C TYR A 992 36.03 6.10 -0.19
N ILE A 993 36.54 5.86 -1.40
CA ILE A 993 37.50 4.78 -1.71
C ILE A 993 38.58 5.25 -2.68
N ASN A 994 39.66 4.47 -2.78
CA ASN A 994 40.65 4.63 -3.84
C ASN A 994 40.01 4.28 -5.20
N GLY A 995 40.06 5.21 -6.15
CA GLY A 995 39.52 5.06 -7.50
C GLY A 995 40.29 4.04 -8.36
N GLY A 996 41.54 3.74 -8.00
CA GLY A 996 42.45 2.92 -8.81
C GLY A 996 42.74 3.54 -10.18
N GLU A 997 43.33 2.73 -11.07
CA GLU A 997 43.70 3.10 -12.46
C GLU A 997 42.53 3.65 -13.31
N LEU A 998 41.29 3.46 -12.86
CA LEU A 998 40.09 3.96 -13.54
C LEU A 998 39.92 5.49 -13.40
N HIS A 999 40.48 6.07 -12.35
CA HIS A 999 40.20 7.44 -11.95
C HIS A 999 41.47 8.16 -11.45
N ASP A 1000 42.64 7.86 -12.03
CA ASP A 1000 43.94 8.24 -11.44
C ASP A 1000 44.10 9.73 -11.12
N ASP A 1001 43.40 10.61 -11.84
CA ASP A 1001 43.53 12.07 -11.83
C ASP A 1001 42.21 12.84 -11.60
N HIS A 1002 41.09 12.16 -11.34
CA HIS A 1002 39.78 12.82 -11.20
C HIS A 1002 38.93 12.31 -10.03
N LEU A 1003 37.87 13.05 -9.72
CA LEU A 1003 36.86 12.70 -8.71
C LEU A 1003 35.65 12.10 -9.39
N HIS A 1004 35.28 10.91 -8.95
CA HIS A 1004 34.05 10.27 -9.38
C HIS A 1004 33.07 10.11 -8.20
N THR A 1005 31.83 10.59 -8.37
CA THR A 1005 30.80 10.48 -7.32
C THR A 1005 29.66 9.58 -7.77
N GLU A 1006 29.29 8.59 -6.96
CA GLU A 1006 28.15 7.70 -7.20
C GLU A 1006 27.23 7.59 -5.96
N ARG A 1007 26.05 6.95 -6.12
CA ARG A 1007 25.13 6.52 -5.05
C ARG A 1007 24.61 7.65 -4.15
N ILE A 1008 24.00 8.66 -4.74
CA ILE A 1008 23.48 9.81 -4.01
C ILE A 1008 22.41 9.39 -2.99
N LYS A 1009 22.58 9.88 -1.77
CA LYS A 1009 21.60 9.82 -0.69
C LYS A 1009 21.25 11.25 -0.34
N ILE A 1010 20.35 11.87 -1.12
CA ILE A 1010 19.85 13.21 -0.78
C ILE A 1010 19.33 13.14 0.65
N LYS A 1011 19.95 13.93 1.54
CA LYS A 1011 19.42 14.18 2.88
C LYS A 1011 18.18 15.04 2.70
N VAL A 1012 17.05 14.39 2.46
CA VAL A 1012 15.74 15.04 2.55
C VAL A 1012 15.45 15.21 4.04
N THR A 1013 16.02 16.26 4.63
CA THR A 1013 15.60 16.70 5.97
C THR A 1013 14.18 17.23 5.84
N VAL A 1014 13.23 16.57 6.49
CA VAL A 1014 11.79 16.90 6.46
C VAL A 1014 11.48 18.04 7.41
#